data_AF-A0AA95NJZ0-F1
#
_entry.id   AF-A0AA95NJZ0-F1
#
_cell.length_a   1.000
_cell.length_b   1.000
_cell.length_c   1.000
_cell.angle_alpha   90.00
_cell.angle_beta   90.00
_cell.angle_gamma   90.00
#
_symmetry.space_group_name_H-M   'P 1'
#
loop_
_entity.id
_entity.type
_entity.pdbx_description
1 polymer ?
#
loop_
_entity_poly.entity_id
_entity_poly.type
_entity_poly.pdbx_seq_one_letter_code
_entity_poly.pdbx_strand_id
1 'polypeptide(L)'
;MNKTYRIVAALAVSLLGSAAVQAAGPLMLNDKPRDPQPLRWNTATPIPVYTDLGVFTYDFDGTTPFITNARANEMVKFAIGQWSAVPTSTLKAYWAGDFSKVPSINADVTVNNARQVYAQENGRGLHVVYDTTGEILADFFGVSPDSVLGIAFPKIAIDSDGDGYEDTIVEAMALMNGYAVQANDTDGRFFNGIMTHEFGHAFNLSHSQVNGSMAYFSMPGWYDLYPGVPGCVPARHIPGWGGNDMPVQYVETMFPYINPRAQIGAEMSTVDMPDDIAAISNLYPTPGYRSSTGSISGVLRLKDGRTPYSGVNIIARNVNNPLGDAVSAMTGDQTQGKLGPDGRFRITNLKPGQSYWLYMEEIVAGGYPTTPRALVSEAEYWNVAESANPANDKACDMTAITAVAGSTQTANLTFNGYDQGVQFYPVVDAALAKLSKNGGMASGLFYATQFTWDINKGIQVMPPNVIGTNGAISRNGQKILVNADLNGNGINTMALWAGPGKLSSIGDLNGDTCGGEGQQGVSSSYGFALDDDGRTAVGLAYLDVKKNGQCQDSFGGSIVPVAWTEGGGMRKLDDSGFDYATEGWLRAQAVSGDGSVVLGETNYSKAMAWVNQGKRIDLFKLHGAVNAYAVNRDGTRVMLDTTKAVMRSYDGVSYEDRISNGPLLWNPKKGPAAVTKIAGLRWCTDVALPAQIDWATWQYVDRCATEGPAAVEADLGLVPLQINDMSDDGKVIIGRAGSYWLGNFEGVMWVEGVGWIKLADFFRKQGVAEAYRFGMQNPGSINGAGTEMVGGLLGAMGTWYVDMKQVYVCQNGSSVQTGFPLGFISKIQSGAKMGRCEHQG
;
A
#
# COMPACT_ATOMS: atom_id res chain seq x y z
N MET A 1 -34.90 30.30 -22.51
CA MET A 1 -34.49 29.35 -21.45
C MET A 1 -32.99 29.17 -21.59
N ASN A 2 -32.20 29.65 -20.63
CA ASN A 2 -30.74 29.46 -20.68
C ASN A 2 -30.44 28.02 -20.30
N LYS A 3 -30.00 27.19 -21.27
CA LYS A 3 -29.39 25.90 -20.95
C LYS A 3 -28.09 26.18 -20.20
N THR A 4 -27.99 25.68 -18.97
CA THR A 4 -26.80 25.87 -18.13
C THR A 4 -25.80 24.77 -18.43
N TYR A 5 -24.93 25.00 -19.42
CA TYR A 5 -23.84 24.07 -19.71
C TYR A 5 -22.78 24.13 -18.60
N ARG A 6 -22.39 22.98 -18.05
CA ARG A 6 -21.26 22.85 -17.13
C ARG A 6 -20.04 22.32 -17.88
N ILE A 7 -18.93 23.06 -17.81
CA ILE A 7 -17.64 22.61 -18.34
C ILE A 7 -17.05 21.61 -17.33
N VAL A 8 -16.93 20.34 -17.72
CA VAL A 8 -16.46 19.24 -16.84
C VAL A 8 -14.93 19.26 -16.62
N ALA A 9 -14.19 20.06 -17.40
CA ALA A 9 -12.74 20.08 -17.49
C ALA A 9 -11.96 20.25 -16.15
N ALA A 10 -12.60 20.78 -15.10
CA ALA A 10 -11.97 20.96 -13.78
C ALA A 10 -11.64 19.63 -13.06
N LEU A 11 -12.31 18.51 -13.37
CA LEU A 11 -11.97 17.20 -12.79
C LEU A 11 -10.80 16.50 -13.49
N ALA A 12 -10.52 16.79 -14.77
CA ALA A 12 -9.58 16.01 -15.57
C ALA A 12 -8.11 16.30 -15.23
N VAL A 13 -7.75 17.55 -14.94
CA VAL A 13 -6.35 17.94 -14.66
C VAL A 13 -5.85 17.34 -13.33
N SER A 14 -6.76 17.08 -12.37
CA SER A 14 -6.44 16.38 -11.12
C SER A 14 -6.16 14.87 -11.27
N LEU A 15 -6.42 14.28 -12.43
CA LEU A 15 -6.24 12.83 -12.67
C LEU A 15 -4.78 12.44 -12.96
N LEU A 16 -3.95 13.39 -13.37
CA LEU A 16 -2.56 13.18 -13.75
C LEU A 16 -1.63 13.00 -12.53
N GLY A 17 -2.15 13.20 -11.31
CA GLY A 17 -1.46 12.96 -10.04
C GLY A 17 -2.10 11.83 -9.24
N SER A 18 -1.84 10.57 -9.60
CA SER A 18 -2.19 9.36 -8.80
C SER A 18 -3.69 9.19 -8.45
N ALA A 19 -4.62 9.83 -9.16
CA ALA A 19 -6.05 9.81 -8.86
C ALA A 19 -6.85 8.98 -9.89
N ALA A 20 -7.78 8.17 -9.40
CA ALA A 20 -8.48 7.10 -10.11
C ALA A 20 -9.10 7.47 -11.50
N VAL A 21 -8.67 6.75 -12.55
CA VAL A 21 -9.17 6.80 -13.95
C VAL A 21 -9.17 5.39 -14.51
N GLN A 22 -10.23 4.91 -15.13
CA GLN A 22 -10.93 3.76 -14.56
C GLN A 22 -10.64 2.38 -15.20
N ALA A 23 -11.45 1.35 -14.94
CA ALA A 23 -11.37 -0.08 -15.36
C ALA A 23 -12.68 -0.53 -16.01
N ALA A 24 -12.61 -1.50 -16.93
CA ALA A 24 -13.60 -2.47 -17.45
C ALA A 24 -15.07 -2.03 -17.42
N GLY A 25 -15.30 -0.73 -17.58
CA GLY A 25 -16.48 -0.04 -17.11
C GLY A 25 -16.45 1.43 -17.53
N PRO A 26 -17.47 2.21 -17.14
CA PRO A 26 -17.61 3.58 -17.58
C PRO A 26 -16.59 4.50 -16.91
N LEU A 27 -15.84 5.28 -17.70
CA LEU A 27 -14.89 6.27 -17.19
C LEU A 27 -15.57 7.34 -16.32
N MET A 28 -16.75 7.80 -16.72
CA MET A 28 -17.57 8.75 -15.97
C MET A 28 -19.01 8.25 -15.82
N LEU A 29 -19.50 8.29 -14.59
CA LEU A 29 -20.92 8.27 -14.25
C LEU A 29 -21.40 9.70 -14.00
N ASN A 30 -22.67 9.95 -14.26
CA ASN A 30 -23.36 11.15 -13.80
C ASN A 30 -23.45 11.21 -12.26
N ASP A 31 -23.93 12.34 -11.74
CA ASP A 31 -24.05 12.60 -10.30
C ASP A 31 -25.47 12.36 -9.76
N LYS A 32 -26.25 11.51 -10.43
CA LYS A 32 -27.60 11.13 -10.02
C LYS A 32 -27.56 10.39 -8.67
N PRO A 33 -28.15 10.95 -7.59
CA PRO A 33 -28.01 10.38 -6.25
C PRO A 33 -28.58 8.96 -6.15
N ARG A 34 -27.81 8.04 -5.56
CA ARG A 34 -28.16 6.62 -5.33
C ARG A 34 -28.29 5.74 -6.58
N ASP A 35 -28.27 6.31 -7.77
CA ASP A 35 -28.37 5.61 -9.05
C ASP A 35 -27.50 6.31 -10.12
N PRO A 36 -26.17 6.36 -9.93
CA PRO A 36 -25.26 7.01 -10.86
C PRO A 36 -25.19 6.17 -12.15
N GLN A 37 -25.37 6.81 -13.30
CA GLN A 37 -25.48 6.14 -14.60
C GLN A 37 -24.32 6.54 -15.52
N PRO A 38 -23.82 5.63 -16.39
CA PRO A 38 -22.78 5.94 -17.36
C PRO A 38 -23.17 7.09 -18.29
N LEU A 39 -22.27 8.06 -18.46
CA LEU A 39 -22.38 9.02 -19.55
C LEU A 39 -22.20 8.29 -20.89
N ARG A 40 -23.01 8.61 -21.90
CA ARG A 40 -23.02 7.90 -23.20
C ARG A 40 -23.14 8.84 -24.37
N TRP A 41 -22.44 8.53 -25.46
CA TRP A 41 -22.75 9.13 -26.75
C TRP A 41 -24.13 8.69 -27.26
N ASN A 42 -24.91 9.62 -27.81
CA ASN A 42 -26.07 9.26 -28.61
C ASN A 42 -25.60 8.65 -29.95
N THR A 43 -25.78 7.32 -30.10
CA THR A 43 -25.37 6.54 -31.26
C THR A 43 -26.39 6.47 -32.40
N ALA A 44 -27.51 7.22 -32.33
CA ALA A 44 -28.45 7.32 -33.45
C ALA A 44 -27.85 8.00 -34.69
N THR A 45 -26.78 8.80 -34.50
CA THR A 45 -25.94 9.34 -35.58
C THR A 45 -24.46 9.08 -35.26
N PRO A 46 -23.63 8.75 -36.26
CA PRO A 46 -22.19 8.59 -36.04
C PRO A 46 -21.54 9.83 -35.41
N ILE A 47 -20.51 9.61 -34.60
CA ILE A 47 -19.75 10.66 -33.91
C ILE A 47 -18.74 11.24 -34.91
N PRO A 48 -18.80 12.55 -35.25
CA PRO A 48 -17.77 13.17 -36.07
C PRO A 48 -16.48 13.34 -35.25
N VAL A 49 -15.36 13.11 -35.91
CA VAL A 49 -14.02 13.25 -35.34
C VAL A 49 -13.27 14.29 -36.17
N TYR A 50 -12.78 15.33 -35.50
CA TYR A 50 -12.06 16.44 -36.10
C TYR A 50 -10.60 16.42 -35.63
N THR A 51 -9.67 16.58 -36.57
CA THR A 51 -8.23 16.52 -36.29
C THR A 51 -7.55 17.88 -36.42
N ASP A 52 -6.35 17.99 -35.84
CA ASP A 52 -5.53 19.18 -35.94
C ASP A 52 -5.07 19.52 -37.37
N LEU A 53 -4.60 20.75 -37.54
CA LEU A 53 -3.98 21.22 -38.79
C LEU A 53 -2.46 21.04 -38.81
N GLY A 54 -1.82 20.96 -37.65
CA GLY A 54 -0.37 20.86 -37.50
C GLY A 54 0.26 19.52 -37.88
N VAL A 55 1.58 19.52 -37.96
CA VAL A 55 2.41 18.31 -38.08
C VAL A 55 2.33 17.51 -36.78
N PHE A 56 2.22 16.18 -36.83
CA PHE A 56 2.11 15.40 -35.61
C PHE A 56 3.45 15.26 -34.88
N THR A 57 4.57 15.07 -35.58
CA THR A 57 5.90 15.14 -34.97
C THR A 57 6.99 15.50 -35.98
N TYR A 58 8.05 16.16 -35.52
CA TYR A 58 9.22 16.52 -36.31
C TYR A 58 10.35 15.51 -36.12
N ASP A 59 11.26 15.44 -37.09
CA ASP A 59 12.51 14.68 -36.98
C ASP A 59 13.49 15.38 -36.01
N PHE A 60 14.65 14.79 -35.75
CA PHE A 60 15.65 15.30 -34.80
C PHE A 60 16.17 16.73 -35.11
N ASP A 61 15.92 17.25 -36.32
CA ASP A 61 16.25 18.63 -36.71
C ASP A 61 15.20 19.68 -36.24
N GLY A 62 14.06 19.24 -35.68
CA GLY A 62 12.97 20.09 -35.19
C GLY A 62 12.17 20.81 -36.27
N THR A 63 12.32 20.46 -37.54
CA THR A 63 11.71 21.18 -38.69
C THR A 63 11.19 20.27 -39.81
N THR A 64 11.83 19.14 -40.06
CA THR A 64 11.41 18.15 -41.06
C THR A 64 10.27 17.32 -40.49
N PRO A 65 9.07 17.27 -41.12
CA PRO A 65 7.97 16.44 -40.61
C PRO A 65 8.32 14.94 -40.65
N PHE A 66 8.39 14.30 -39.48
CA PHE A 66 8.62 12.86 -39.36
C PHE A 66 7.31 12.08 -39.51
N ILE A 67 6.29 12.43 -38.71
CA ILE A 67 4.90 12.02 -38.96
C ILE A 67 4.11 13.25 -39.40
N THR A 68 3.77 13.28 -40.69
CA THR A 68 2.97 14.34 -41.30
C THR A 68 1.53 14.36 -40.76
N ASN A 69 0.86 15.52 -40.84
CA ASN A 69 -0.58 15.65 -40.56
C ASN A 69 -1.42 14.60 -41.31
N ALA A 70 -1.12 14.38 -42.60
CA ALA A 70 -1.82 13.40 -43.42
C ALA A 70 -1.70 11.97 -42.87
N ARG A 71 -0.50 11.57 -42.42
CA ARG A 71 -0.27 10.25 -41.81
C ARG A 71 -0.94 10.13 -40.44
N ALA A 72 -0.87 11.16 -39.61
CA ALA A 72 -1.59 11.18 -38.33
C ALA A 72 -3.11 11.08 -38.52
N ASN A 73 -3.66 11.73 -39.55
CA ASN A 73 -5.07 11.57 -39.92
C ASN A 73 -5.44 10.14 -40.37
N GLU A 74 -4.50 9.37 -40.93
CA GLU A 74 -4.70 7.93 -41.22
C GLU A 74 -4.70 7.09 -39.94
N MET A 75 -3.79 7.39 -39.00
CA MET A 75 -3.74 6.75 -37.68
C MET A 75 -5.05 6.99 -36.91
N VAL A 76 -5.53 8.24 -36.88
CA VAL A 76 -6.84 8.59 -36.29
C VAL A 76 -7.98 7.81 -36.97
N LYS A 77 -8.01 7.73 -38.30
CA LYS A 77 -9.03 6.96 -39.04
C LYS A 77 -8.99 5.46 -38.72
N PHE A 78 -7.81 4.90 -38.53
CA PHE A 78 -7.65 3.52 -38.09
C PHE A 78 -8.19 3.32 -36.67
N ALA A 79 -7.75 4.12 -35.71
CA ALA A 79 -8.10 4.00 -34.30
C ALA A 79 -9.62 4.13 -34.05
N ILE A 80 -10.28 5.12 -34.66
CA ILE A 80 -11.75 5.25 -34.57
C ILE A 80 -12.47 4.13 -35.37
N GLY A 81 -11.79 3.59 -36.38
CA GLY A 81 -12.25 2.45 -37.17
C GLY A 81 -12.33 1.17 -36.36
N GLN A 82 -11.34 0.91 -35.48
CA GLN A 82 -11.32 -0.25 -34.60
C GLN A 82 -12.56 -0.29 -33.68
N TRP A 83 -12.78 0.78 -32.90
CA TRP A 83 -13.97 0.91 -32.05
C TRP A 83 -15.28 0.85 -32.83
N SER A 84 -15.31 1.41 -34.05
CA SER A 84 -16.48 1.38 -34.93
C SER A 84 -16.73 0.00 -35.57
N ALA A 85 -15.71 -0.85 -35.70
CA ALA A 85 -15.80 -2.17 -36.31
C ALA A 85 -16.42 -3.22 -35.38
N VAL A 86 -16.45 -2.98 -34.06
CA VAL A 86 -16.98 -3.92 -33.06
C VAL A 86 -18.44 -4.30 -33.37
N PRO A 87 -18.75 -5.55 -33.78
CA PRO A 87 -20.07 -5.90 -34.32
C PRO A 87 -21.20 -5.86 -33.30
N THR A 88 -20.86 -6.06 -32.02
CA THR A 88 -21.80 -6.05 -30.89
C THR A 88 -22.11 -4.65 -30.37
N SER A 89 -21.43 -3.61 -30.88
CA SER A 89 -21.57 -2.21 -30.46
C SER A 89 -22.30 -1.33 -31.48
N THR A 90 -23.21 -0.48 -31.00
CA THR A 90 -23.86 0.58 -31.79
C THR A 90 -22.99 1.82 -31.97
N LEU A 91 -21.88 1.94 -31.24
CA LEU A 91 -20.94 3.06 -31.42
C LEU A 91 -20.39 3.06 -32.85
N LYS A 92 -20.48 4.19 -33.54
CA LYS A 92 -19.85 4.44 -34.83
C LYS A 92 -19.28 5.86 -34.81
N ALA A 93 -18.02 6.01 -35.18
CA ALA A 93 -17.32 7.28 -35.33
C ALA A 93 -16.73 7.39 -36.74
N TYR A 94 -16.54 8.60 -37.23
CA TYR A 94 -15.96 8.84 -38.55
C TYR A 94 -15.16 10.14 -38.57
N TRP A 95 -14.09 10.17 -39.36
CA TRP A 95 -13.32 11.39 -39.59
C TRP A 95 -14.15 12.37 -40.44
N ALA A 96 -14.48 13.51 -39.85
CA ALA A 96 -15.34 14.54 -40.42
C ALA A 96 -14.56 15.69 -41.08
N GLY A 97 -13.24 15.71 -40.91
CA GLY A 97 -12.32 16.72 -41.43
C GLY A 97 -11.30 17.14 -40.37
N ASP A 98 -10.59 18.21 -40.67
CA ASP A 98 -9.71 18.91 -39.73
C ASP A 98 -10.44 20.10 -39.04
N PHE A 99 -9.75 20.82 -38.15
CA PHE A 99 -10.30 21.98 -37.45
C PHE A 99 -10.70 23.17 -38.35
N SER A 100 -10.37 23.20 -39.66
CA SER A 100 -11.00 24.16 -40.58
C SER A 100 -12.52 23.96 -40.74
N LYS A 101 -13.04 22.81 -40.29
CA LYS A 101 -14.47 22.50 -40.21
C LYS A 101 -15.11 22.85 -38.87
N VAL A 102 -14.31 23.32 -37.89
CA VAL A 102 -14.75 23.68 -36.54
C VAL A 102 -14.50 25.19 -36.33
N PRO A 103 -15.50 26.07 -36.60
CA PRO A 103 -15.27 27.52 -36.67
C PRO A 103 -14.78 28.18 -35.38
N SER A 104 -14.97 27.55 -34.22
CA SER A 104 -14.46 28.01 -32.91
C SER A 104 -12.96 27.74 -32.72
N ILE A 105 -12.38 26.82 -33.49
CA ILE A 105 -10.94 26.50 -33.50
C ILE A 105 -10.31 27.12 -34.75
N ASN A 106 -10.61 26.56 -35.94
CA ASN A 106 -10.17 27.04 -37.26
C ASN A 106 -8.69 27.47 -37.35
N ALA A 107 -7.82 26.77 -36.61
CA ALA A 107 -6.40 27.02 -36.48
C ALA A 107 -5.67 25.72 -36.10
N ASP A 108 -4.36 25.70 -36.33
CA ASP A 108 -3.44 24.73 -35.76
C ASP A 108 -3.35 24.95 -34.24
N VAL A 109 -3.41 23.89 -33.44
CA VAL A 109 -3.49 23.99 -31.98
C VAL A 109 -2.12 23.76 -31.34
N THR A 110 -1.59 24.86 -30.79
CA THR A 110 -0.33 24.92 -30.05
C THR A 110 -0.58 25.29 -28.59
N VAL A 111 0.46 25.29 -27.75
CA VAL A 111 0.41 25.81 -26.37
C VAL A 111 -0.22 27.21 -26.26
N ASN A 112 -0.01 28.07 -27.27
CA ASN A 112 -0.50 29.45 -27.28
C ASN A 112 -2.02 29.57 -27.44
N ASN A 113 -2.68 28.58 -28.06
CA ASN A 113 -4.11 28.61 -28.36
C ASN A 113 -4.89 27.36 -27.91
N ALA A 114 -4.26 26.41 -27.21
CA ALA A 114 -4.87 25.24 -26.57
C ALA A 114 -6.19 25.52 -25.81
N ARG A 115 -6.34 26.74 -25.25
CA ARG A 115 -7.59 27.20 -24.60
C ARG A 115 -8.81 27.19 -25.52
N GLN A 116 -8.65 27.31 -26.85
CA GLN A 116 -9.75 27.18 -27.82
C GLN A 116 -10.37 25.78 -27.77
N VAL A 117 -9.54 24.74 -27.63
CA VAL A 117 -10.02 23.35 -27.53
C VAL A 117 -10.49 23.04 -26.11
N TYR A 118 -9.73 23.38 -25.07
CA TYR A 118 -10.01 22.88 -23.72
C TYR A 118 -10.97 23.74 -22.88
N ALA A 119 -11.06 25.05 -23.14
CA ALA A 119 -11.82 25.98 -22.29
C ALA A 119 -13.12 26.54 -22.92
N GLN A 120 -13.48 26.12 -24.15
CA GLN A 120 -14.65 26.61 -24.88
C GLN A 120 -15.43 25.44 -25.50
N GLU A 121 -16.76 25.51 -25.62
CA GLU A 121 -17.55 24.51 -26.36
C GLU A 121 -17.26 24.62 -27.87
N ASN A 122 -16.94 23.49 -28.51
CA ASN A 122 -16.62 23.39 -29.94
C ASN A 122 -17.70 22.67 -30.75
N GLY A 123 -18.75 22.21 -30.09
CA GLY A 123 -19.88 21.52 -30.71
C GLY A 123 -19.71 20.00 -30.72
N ARG A 124 -20.64 19.30 -31.39
CA ARG A 124 -20.69 17.84 -31.29
C ARG A 124 -19.52 17.18 -32.02
N GLY A 125 -18.67 16.47 -31.28
CA GLY A 125 -17.61 15.64 -31.84
C GLY A 125 -16.49 15.28 -30.87
N LEU A 126 -15.56 14.46 -31.35
CA LEU A 126 -14.24 14.25 -30.74
C LEU A 126 -13.24 15.17 -31.43
N HIS A 127 -12.61 16.06 -30.67
CA HIS A 127 -11.58 16.98 -31.14
C HIS A 127 -10.18 16.43 -30.79
N VAL A 128 -9.39 16.06 -31.80
CA VAL A 128 -8.07 15.45 -31.66
C VAL A 128 -6.98 16.47 -31.95
N VAL A 129 -6.22 16.85 -30.92
CA VAL A 129 -5.09 17.79 -30.96
C VAL A 129 -3.77 17.03 -31.07
N TYR A 130 -2.83 17.60 -31.83
CA TYR A 130 -1.50 17.06 -32.04
C TYR A 130 -0.46 17.90 -31.28
N ASP A 131 0.01 17.40 -30.12
CA ASP A 131 1.07 18.07 -29.35
C ASP A 131 2.43 17.75 -29.94
N THR A 132 2.83 18.47 -30.98
CA THR A 132 4.05 18.20 -31.76
C THR A 132 5.33 18.23 -30.91
N THR A 133 5.34 19.05 -29.86
CA THR A 133 6.52 19.35 -29.02
C THR A 133 6.42 18.84 -27.59
N GLY A 134 5.23 18.46 -27.12
CA GLY A 134 4.96 18.15 -25.71
C GLY A 134 4.71 19.39 -24.84
N GLU A 135 4.67 20.59 -25.45
CA GLU A 135 4.49 21.87 -24.75
C GLU A 135 3.04 22.04 -24.25
N ILE A 136 2.04 21.43 -24.89
CA ILE A 136 0.67 21.47 -24.38
C ILE A 136 0.57 20.64 -23.08
N LEU A 137 1.19 19.46 -23.05
CA LEU A 137 1.32 18.67 -21.82
C LEU A 137 2.08 19.42 -20.72
N ALA A 138 3.26 19.96 -21.03
CA ALA A 138 4.11 20.66 -20.06
C ALA A 138 3.47 21.94 -19.51
N ASP A 139 3.07 22.87 -20.38
CA ASP A 139 2.73 24.25 -19.98
C ASP A 139 1.22 24.46 -19.75
N PHE A 140 0.36 23.66 -20.40
CA PHE A 140 -1.09 23.78 -20.21
C PHE A 140 -1.64 22.80 -19.18
N PHE A 141 -1.19 21.54 -19.19
CA PHE A 141 -1.62 20.51 -18.23
C PHE A 141 -0.69 20.37 -17.01
N GLY A 142 0.53 20.90 -17.06
CA GLY A 142 1.48 20.86 -15.94
C GLY A 142 2.14 19.49 -15.75
N VAL A 143 2.26 18.69 -16.81
CA VAL A 143 2.75 17.30 -16.75
C VAL A 143 3.92 17.04 -17.69
N SER A 144 4.80 16.11 -17.30
CA SER A 144 5.97 15.79 -18.12
C SER A 144 5.57 15.07 -19.42
N PRO A 145 6.02 15.56 -20.60
CA PRO A 145 5.81 14.88 -21.88
C PRO A 145 6.61 13.57 -22.01
N ASP A 146 7.55 13.28 -21.11
CA ASP A 146 8.19 11.95 -21.00
C ASP A 146 7.32 10.92 -20.26
N SER A 147 6.33 11.40 -19.48
CA SER A 147 5.53 10.57 -18.57
C SER A 147 4.10 10.34 -19.04
N VAL A 148 3.59 11.16 -19.98
CA VAL A 148 2.21 11.12 -20.48
C VAL A 148 2.23 10.99 -22.00
N LEU A 149 1.67 9.91 -22.54
CA LEU A 149 1.67 9.62 -23.98
C LEU A 149 0.43 10.18 -24.71
N GLY A 150 -0.65 10.38 -23.98
CA GLY A 150 -1.89 10.95 -24.47
C GLY A 150 -2.80 11.37 -23.30
N ILE A 151 -3.85 12.12 -23.63
CA ILE A 151 -4.95 12.41 -22.71
C ILE A 151 -6.24 12.48 -23.53
N ALA A 152 -7.27 11.70 -23.17
CA ALA A 152 -8.60 11.84 -23.75
C ALA A 152 -9.70 11.62 -22.72
N PHE A 153 -10.83 12.34 -22.89
CA PHE A 153 -12.01 12.20 -22.04
C PHE A 153 -13.25 12.87 -22.65
N PRO A 154 -14.48 12.46 -22.26
CA PRO A 154 -15.69 13.22 -22.53
C PRO A 154 -15.64 14.56 -21.78
N LYS A 155 -15.81 15.66 -22.50
CA LYS A 155 -15.60 17.03 -21.99
C LYS A 155 -16.91 17.74 -21.66
N ILE A 156 -17.96 17.48 -22.43
CA ILE A 156 -19.30 18.03 -22.22
C ILE A 156 -20.32 16.93 -22.42
N ALA A 157 -21.15 16.74 -21.38
CA ALA A 157 -22.41 16.02 -21.47
C ALA A 157 -23.57 16.98 -21.24
N ILE A 158 -24.77 16.58 -21.66
CA ILE A 158 -26.02 17.30 -21.46
C ILE A 158 -27.03 16.38 -20.77
N ASP A 159 -27.94 16.99 -20.02
CA ASP A 159 -29.22 16.37 -19.64
C ASP A 159 -30.13 16.29 -20.88
N SER A 160 -30.42 15.07 -21.33
CA SER A 160 -31.19 14.77 -22.54
C SER A 160 -32.64 14.37 -22.26
N ASP A 161 -32.95 13.87 -21.07
CA ASP A 161 -34.30 13.43 -20.67
C ASP A 161 -35.06 14.43 -19.78
N GLY A 162 -34.35 15.41 -19.23
CA GLY A 162 -34.86 16.51 -18.40
C GLY A 162 -34.91 16.19 -16.91
N ASP A 163 -34.23 15.15 -16.43
CA ASP A 163 -34.25 14.75 -15.02
C ASP A 163 -33.35 15.58 -14.09
N GLY A 164 -32.52 16.46 -14.66
CA GLY A 164 -31.61 17.36 -13.96
C GLY A 164 -30.17 16.85 -13.82
N TYR A 165 -29.83 15.70 -14.40
CA TYR A 165 -28.49 15.13 -14.41
C TYR A 165 -28.01 14.88 -15.85
N GLU A 166 -26.75 15.20 -16.14
CA GLU A 166 -26.20 14.95 -17.47
C GLU A 166 -26.13 13.44 -17.77
N ASP A 167 -26.50 13.02 -18.98
CA ASP A 167 -26.49 11.61 -19.40
C ASP A 167 -25.83 11.43 -20.79
N THR A 168 -26.03 12.39 -21.69
CA THR A 168 -25.63 12.29 -23.08
C THR A 168 -24.37 13.10 -23.37
N ILE A 169 -23.28 12.43 -23.72
CA ILE A 169 -22.04 13.04 -24.20
C ILE A 169 -22.31 13.71 -25.55
N VAL A 170 -21.87 14.97 -25.66
CA VAL A 170 -21.91 15.74 -26.91
C VAL A 170 -20.51 16.13 -27.39
N GLU A 171 -19.57 16.38 -26.51
CA GLU A 171 -18.20 16.77 -26.88
C GLU A 171 -17.17 15.97 -26.09
N ALA A 172 -16.14 15.47 -26.78
CA ALA A 172 -14.94 14.89 -26.17
C ALA A 172 -13.68 15.52 -26.80
N MET A 173 -12.55 15.32 -26.13
CA MET A 173 -11.24 15.75 -26.58
C MET A 173 -10.23 14.59 -26.52
N ALA A 174 -9.20 14.67 -27.35
CA ALA A 174 -8.00 13.85 -27.27
C ALA A 174 -6.77 14.71 -27.58
N LEU A 175 -5.71 14.57 -26.79
CA LEU A 175 -4.41 15.21 -26.96
C LEU A 175 -3.37 14.12 -27.17
N MET A 176 -2.78 14.04 -28.36
CA MET A 176 -1.80 13.01 -28.71
C MET A 176 -0.39 13.58 -28.63
N ASN A 177 0.51 12.93 -27.87
CA ASN A 177 1.88 13.42 -27.66
C ASN A 177 2.81 13.05 -28.83
N GLY A 178 3.04 14.00 -29.74
CA GLY A 178 3.96 13.86 -30.86
C GLY A 178 5.43 13.71 -30.45
N TYR A 179 5.82 14.32 -29.32
CA TYR A 179 7.18 14.25 -28.78
C TYR A 179 7.57 12.83 -28.34
N ALA A 180 6.60 12.01 -27.90
CA ALA A 180 6.88 10.64 -27.45
C ALA A 180 7.09 9.63 -28.59
N VAL A 181 6.81 10.00 -29.85
CA VAL A 181 7.06 9.16 -31.03
C VAL A 181 8.55 8.85 -31.15
N GLN A 182 8.90 7.58 -31.39
CA GLN A 182 10.30 7.17 -31.53
C GLN A 182 10.79 7.33 -32.98
N ALA A 183 12.06 7.68 -33.15
CA ALA A 183 12.71 7.80 -34.47
C ALA A 183 12.77 6.49 -35.28
N ASN A 184 12.45 5.33 -34.68
CA ASN A 184 12.30 4.05 -35.37
C ASN A 184 10.83 3.67 -35.68
N ASP A 185 9.84 4.43 -35.19
CA ASP A 185 8.42 4.23 -35.47
C ASP A 185 7.99 5.10 -36.67
N THR A 186 8.64 4.90 -37.81
CA THR A 186 8.57 5.79 -39.00
C THR A 186 7.18 5.92 -39.63
N ASP A 187 6.27 5.00 -39.33
CA ASP A 187 4.87 5.03 -39.76
C ASP A 187 3.88 5.23 -38.61
N GLY A 188 4.36 5.46 -37.38
CA GLY A 188 3.56 5.62 -36.16
C GLY A 188 2.86 4.34 -35.72
N ARG A 189 3.32 3.15 -36.16
CA ARG A 189 2.69 1.86 -35.92
C ARG A 189 2.62 1.49 -34.44
N PHE A 190 3.68 1.74 -33.67
CA PHE A 190 3.66 1.50 -32.22
C PHE A 190 2.87 2.59 -31.48
N PHE A 191 2.97 3.84 -31.95
CA PHE A 191 2.24 4.96 -31.36
C PHE A 191 0.71 4.84 -31.55
N ASN A 192 0.26 4.18 -32.63
CA ASN A 192 -1.17 4.04 -32.95
C ASN A 192 -1.99 3.27 -31.89
N GLY A 193 -1.33 2.48 -31.03
CA GLY A 193 -1.97 1.91 -29.85
C GLY A 193 -2.42 2.98 -28.85
N ILE A 194 -1.65 4.05 -28.67
CA ILE A 194 -2.02 5.19 -27.82
C ILE A 194 -3.27 5.87 -28.38
N MET A 195 -3.29 6.17 -29.69
CA MET A 195 -4.48 6.76 -30.32
C MET A 195 -5.73 5.89 -30.14
N THR A 196 -5.58 4.57 -30.22
CA THR A 196 -6.71 3.63 -30.06
C THR A 196 -7.18 3.56 -28.61
N HIS A 197 -6.25 3.46 -27.65
CA HIS A 197 -6.51 3.49 -26.20
C HIS A 197 -7.24 4.76 -25.77
N GLU A 198 -6.68 5.93 -26.09
CA GLU A 198 -7.22 7.24 -25.72
C GLU A 198 -8.62 7.47 -26.34
N PHE A 199 -8.87 6.99 -27.56
CA PHE A 199 -10.22 7.10 -28.13
C PHE A 199 -11.23 6.22 -27.39
N GLY A 200 -10.80 5.13 -26.75
CA GLY A 200 -11.61 4.42 -25.75
C GLY A 200 -12.09 5.35 -24.65
N HIS A 201 -11.19 6.15 -24.05
CA HIS A 201 -11.56 7.17 -23.07
C HIS A 201 -12.50 8.23 -23.62
N ALA A 202 -12.29 8.74 -24.83
CA ALA A 202 -13.23 9.66 -25.49
C ALA A 202 -14.64 9.06 -25.68
N PHE A 203 -14.77 7.74 -25.80
CA PHE A 203 -16.05 7.04 -25.83
C PHE A 203 -16.63 6.69 -24.44
N ASN A 204 -16.02 7.21 -23.38
CA ASN A 204 -16.31 6.95 -21.97
C ASN A 204 -16.03 5.51 -21.51
N LEU A 205 -15.12 4.82 -22.22
CA LEU A 205 -14.50 3.60 -21.71
C LEU A 205 -13.34 3.95 -20.82
N SER A 206 -12.92 2.96 -20.05
CA SER A 206 -11.78 3.11 -19.19
C SER A 206 -10.83 1.93 -19.34
N HIS A 207 -9.73 1.97 -18.61
CA HIS A 207 -8.69 0.94 -18.67
C HIS A 207 -9.26 -0.47 -18.44
N SER A 208 -8.45 -1.51 -18.47
CA SER A 208 -8.80 -2.80 -17.86
C SER A 208 -7.54 -3.56 -17.44
N GLN A 209 -7.71 -4.71 -16.78
CA GLN A 209 -6.60 -5.58 -16.42
C GLN A 209 -7.03 -7.04 -16.62
N VAL A 210 -6.42 -7.70 -17.61
CA VAL A 210 -6.61 -9.13 -17.90
C VAL A 210 -5.26 -9.80 -18.11
N ASN A 211 -4.40 -9.24 -18.95
CA ASN A 211 -3.10 -9.80 -19.29
C ASN A 211 -1.96 -8.78 -19.25
N GLY A 212 -2.25 -7.48 -19.35
CA GLY A 212 -1.21 -6.45 -19.41
C GLY A 212 -0.34 -6.39 -18.15
N SER A 213 -0.89 -6.66 -16.97
CA SER A 213 -0.12 -6.68 -15.71
C SER A 213 1.06 -7.65 -15.78
N MET A 214 0.85 -8.86 -16.32
CA MET A 214 1.90 -9.86 -16.55
C MET A 214 2.92 -9.39 -17.61
N ALA A 215 2.45 -8.73 -18.68
CA ALA A 215 3.30 -8.26 -19.77
C ALA A 215 4.20 -7.07 -19.42
N TYR A 216 3.80 -6.25 -18.43
CA TYR A 216 4.50 -5.01 -18.04
C TYR A 216 5.22 -5.07 -16.69
N PHE A 217 4.73 -5.84 -15.73
CA PHE A 217 5.23 -5.80 -14.34
C PHE A 217 5.82 -7.10 -13.83
N SER A 218 5.55 -8.25 -14.46
CA SER A 218 6.00 -9.50 -13.87
C SER A 218 7.46 -9.83 -14.16
N MET A 219 8.28 -9.77 -13.11
CA MET A 219 9.71 -10.03 -13.14
C MET A 219 10.04 -11.40 -12.52
N PRO A 220 10.66 -12.33 -13.26
CA PRO A 220 10.90 -13.70 -12.79
C PRO A 220 11.65 -13.76 -11.46
N GLY A 221 11.04 -14.40 -10.45
CA GLY A 221 11.67 -14.60 -9.14
C GLY A 221 11.81 -13.34 -8.28
N TRP A 222 11.15 -12.24 -8.67
CA TRP A 222 11.11 -10.98 -7.92
C TRP A 222 9.68 -10.48 -7.71
N TYR A 223 8.86 -10.52 -8.77
CA TYR A 223 7.45 -10.14 -8.75
C TYR A 223 6.67 -10.97 -9.78
N ASP A 224 6.39 -12.21 -9.42
CA ASP A 224 5.67 -13.15 -10.29
C ASP A 224 4.16 -12.82 -10.32
N LEU A 225 3.58 -12.72 -11.51
CA LEU A 225 2.14 -12.54 -11.75
C LEU A 225 1.61 -13.69 -12.61
N TYR A 226 0.30 -13.94 -12.52
CA TYR A 226 -0.29 -15.23 -12.85
C TYR A 226 -1.57 -15.07 -13.69
N PRO A 227 -1.78 -15.87 -14.75
CA PRO A 227 -3.04 -15.89 -15.50
C PRO A 227 -4.11 -16.69 -14.75
N GLY A 228 -4.29 -16.40 -13.46
CA GLY A 228 -4.99 -17.22 -12.49
C GLY A 228 -4.52 -16.94 -11.06
N VAL A 229 -4.91 -17.77 -10.10
CA VAL A 229 -4.51 -17.63 -8.70
C VAL A 229 -3.04 -18.06 -8.51
N PRO A 230 -2.21 -17.29 -7.77
CA PRO A 230 -0.84 -17.66 -7.46
C PRO A 230 -0.70 -19.06 -6.84
N GLY A 231 0.25 -19.85 -7.33
CA GLY A 231 0.47 -21.23 -6.87
C GLY A 231 -0.45 -22.28 -7.52
N CYS A 232 -1.56 -21.89 -8.12
CA CYS A 232 -2.47 -22.79 -8.84
C CYS A 232 -2.13 -22.91 -10.34
N VAL A 233 -1.47 -21.89 -10.90
CA VAL A 233 -0.99 -21.83 -12.29
C VAL A 233 0.47 -21.34 -12.34
N PRO A 234 1.26 -21.65 -13.39
CA PRO A 234 2.58 -21.05 -13.56
C PRO A 234 2.46 -19.56 -13.88
N ALA A 235 3.44 -18.78 -13.40
CA ALA A 235 3.54 -17.36 -13.68
C ALA A 235 3.76 -17.06 -15.19
N ARG A 236 3.50 -15.81 -15.57
CA ARG A 236 3.79 -15.25 -16.90
C ARG A 236 4.54 -13.93 -16.72
N HIS A 237 5.59 -13.71 -17.52
CA HIS A 237 6.54 -12.62 -17.31
C HIS A 237 6.63 -11.64 -18.47
N ILE A 238 7.26 -10.49 -18.21
CA ILE A 238 7.58 -9.46 -19.20
C ILE A 238 8.34 -10.11 -20.38
N PRO A 239 7.93 -9.87 -21.64
CA PRO A 239 8.60 -10.42 -22.83
C PRO A 239 10.10 -10.14 -22.85
N GLY A 240 10.90 -11.17 -23.10
CA GLY A 240 12.36 -11.10 -23.18
C GLY A 240 13.10 -11.17 -21.83
N TRP A 241 12.40 -11.18 -20.69
CA TRP A 241 13.02 -11.34 -19.36
C TRP A 241 13.16 -12.82 -18.95
N GLY A 242 12.55 -13.73 -19.72
CA GLY A 242 12.63 -15.18 -19.54
C GLY A 242 11.57 -15.72 -18.58
N GLY A 243 11.62 -17.04 -18.36
CA GLY A 243 10.82 -17.70 -17.32
C GLY A 243 9.38 -18.07 -17.66
N ASN A 244 8.87 -17.77 -18.87
CA ASN A 244 7.51 -18.03 -19.44
C ASN A 244 6.84 -16.72 -19.88
N ASP A 245 7.34 -16.13 -20.95
CA ASP A 245 6.93 -14.82 -21.47
C ASP A 245 5.42 -14.72 -21.76
N MET A 246 4.83 -13.56 -21.48
CA MET A 246 3.45 -13.22 -21.83
C MET A 246 3.35 -12.83 -23.32
N PRO A 247 2.60 -13.57 -24.18
CA PRO A 247 2.48 -13.20 -25.59
C PRO A 247 1.75 -11.87 -25.78
N VAL A 248 2.42 -10.92 -26.44
CA VAL A 248 1.98 -9.51 -26.53
C VAL A 248 0.67 -9.32 -27.29
N GLN A 249 0.31 -10.23 -28.21
CA GLN A 249 -0.94 -10.18 -28.96
C GLN A 249 -2.19 -10.53 -28.15
N TYR A 250 -2.06 -10.76 -26.84
CA TYR A 250 -3.19 -10.97 -25.92
C TYR A 250 -3.32 -9.85 -24.89
N VAL A 251 -2.61 -8.74 -25.04
CA VAL A 251 -2.70 -7.59 -24.14
C VAL A 251 -3.85 -6.69 -24.60
N GLU A 252 -4.77 -6.43 -23.68
CA GLU A 252 -5.94 -5.58 -23.85
C GLU A 252 -5.56 -4.15 -24.25
N THR A 253 -6.25 -3.58 -25.26
CA THR A 253 -6.03 -2.21 -25.74
C THR A 253 -6.15 -1.21 -24.59
N MET A 254 -7.14 -1.42 -23.71
CA MET A 254 -7.37 -0.58 -22.55
C MET A 254 -6.41 -0.84 -21.38
N PHE A 255 -5.32 -1.62 -21.47
CA PHE A 255 -4.36 -1.69 -20.36
C PHE A 255 -3.70 -0.32 -20.12
N PRO A 256 -3.60 0.23 -18.88
CA PRO A 256 -3.15 1.61 -18.64
C PRO A 256 -1.67 1.89 -18.95
N TYR A 257 -0.90 0.87 -19.31
CA TYR A 257 0.50 1.02 -19.69
C TYR A 257 0.70 0.51 -21.11
N ILE A 258 1.29 1.36 -21.94
CA ILE A 258 1.62 1.05 -23.32
C ILE A 258 3.08 1.42 -23.58
N ASN A 259 3.77 0.57 -24.34
CA ASN A 259 5.17 0.81 -24.71
C ASN A 259 5.22 1.24 -26.18
N PRO A 260 5.32 2.55 -26.49
CA PRO A 260 5.39 3.06 -27.86
C PRO A 260 6.72 2.71 -28.57
N ARG A 261 7.61 1.94 -27.93
CA ARG A 261 8.93 1.58 -28.44
C ARG A 261 9.04 0.10 -28.87
N ALA A 262 7.96 -0.67 -28.77
CA ALA A 262 7.98 -2.13 -28.98
C ALA A 262 6.67 -2.67 -29.58
N GLN A 263 6.74 -3.90 -30.09
CA GLN A 263 5.62 -4.57 -30.79
C GLN A 263 4.30 -4.59 -30.00
N ILE A 264 4.36 -4.66 -28.66
CA ILE A 264 3.18 -4.59 -27.78
C ILE A 264 2.33 -3.33 -28.00
N GLY A 265 2.93 -2.17 -28.32
CA GLY A 265 2.17 -0.96 -28.66
C GLY A 265 1.40 -1.06 -29.98
N ALA A 266 1.87 -1.88 -30.92
CA ALA A 266 1.13 -2.19 -32.15
C ALA A 266 0.01 -3.23 -31.92
N GLU A 267 0.20 -4.21 -31.03
CA GLU A 267 -0.86 -5.16 -30.67
C GLU A 267 -1.99 -4.46 -29.90
N MET A 268 -1.67 -3.54 -28.99
CA MET A 268 -2.63 -2.67 -28.29
C MET A 268 -3.30 -1.61 -29.21
N SER A 269 -3.16 -1.73 -30.53
CA SER A 269 -3.87 -0.88 -31.50
C SER A 269 -5.13 -1.52 -32.09
N THR A 270 -5.46 -2.77 -31.74
CA THR A 270 -6.64 -3.47 -32.26
C THR A 270 -7.67 -3.78 -31.18
N VAL A 271 -8.95 -3.49 -31.48
CA VAL A 271 -10.07 -3.75 -30.57
C VAL A 271 -10.64 -5.15 -30.90
N ASP A 272 -9.80 -6.16 -30.73
CA ASP A 272 -10.11 -7.57 -30.99
C ASP A 272 -10.06 -8.46 -29.74
N MET A 273 -9.48 -7.97 -28.63
CA MET A 273 -9.52 -8.68 -27.35
C MET A 273 -10.97 -8.72 -26.80
N PRO A 274 -11.42 -9.86 -26.23
CA PRO A 274 -12.79 -10.00 -25.74
C PRO A 274 -13.18 -9.02 -24.63
N ASP A 275 -12.20 -8.53 -23.86
CA ASP A 275 -12.39 -7.53 -22.80
C ASP A 275 -12.71 -6.14 -23.36
N ASP A 276 -11.91 -5.63 -24.31
CA ASP A 276 -12.17 -4.35 -24.99
C ASP A 276 -13.52 -4.37 -25.73
N ILE A 277 -13.83 -5.50 -26.39
CA ILE A 277 -15.13 -5.73 -27.04
C ILE A 277 -16.27 -5.72 -26.01
N ALA A 278 -16.08 -6.31 -24.83
CA ALA A 278 -17.07 -6.30 -23.76
C ALA A 278 -17.31 -4.88 -23.24
N ALA A 279 -16.24 -4.12 -22.97
CA ALA A 279 -16.31 -2.75 -22.46
C ALA A 279 -17.16 -1.85 -23.36
N ILE A 280 -16.84 -1.77 -24.67
CA ILE A 280 -17.61 -0.95 -25.61
C ILE A 280 -19.04 -1.46 -25.82
N SER A 281 -19.25 -2.78 -25.85
CA SER A 281 -20.57 -3.38 -26.08
C SER A 281 -21.48 -3.28 -24.84
N ASN A 282 -20.91 -3.17 -23.64
CA ASN A 282 -21.67 -2.91 -22.41
C ASN A 282 -22.25 -1.49 -22.39
N LEU A 283 -21.47 -0.52 -22.87
CA LEU A 283 -21.86 0.89 -22.89
C LEU A 283 -22.78 1.22 -24.09
N TYR A 284 -22.53 0.63 -25.25
CA TYR A 284 -23.26 0.85 -26.51
C TYR A 284 -23.81 -0.46 -27.11
N PRO A 285 -24.68 -1.20 -26.39
CA PRO A 285 -25.12 -2.53 -26.82
C PRO A 285 -25.99 -2.51 -28.08
N THR A 286 -25.65 -3.34 -29.07
CA THR A 286 -26.62 -3.73 -30.10
C THR A 286 -27.80 -4.50 -29.48
N PRO A 287 -29.01 -4.47 -30.08
CA PRO A 287 -30.17 -5.18 -29.54
C PRO A 287 -29.97 -6.69 -29.32
N GLY A 288 -29.08 -7.32 -30.09
CA GLY A 288 -28.76 -8.75 -29.98
C GLY A 288 -27.64 -9.08 -28.97
N TYR A 289 -26.81 -8.13 -28.54
CA TYR A 289 -25.59 -8.42 -27.77
C TYR A 289 -25.86 -9.23 -26.49
N ARG A 290 -26.88 -8.84 -25.71
CA ARG A 290 -27.23 -9.54 -24.47
C ARG A 290 -27.86 -10.92 -24.69
N SER A 291 -28.51 -11.15 -25.84
CA SER A 291 -29.15 -12.44 -26.16
C SER A 291 -28.22 -13.40 -26.89
N SER A 292 -27.15 -12.90 -27.53
CA SER A 292 -26.15 -13.72 -28.24
C SER A 292 -24.94 -14.10 -27.38
N THR A 293 -24.71 -13.44 -26.24
CA THR A 293 -23.56 -13.69 -25.36
C THR A 293 -23.99 -14.29 -24.02
N GLY A 294 -23.05 -14.97 -23.35
CA GLY A 294 -23.18 -15.36 -21.95
C GLY A 294 -22.65 -14.28 -21.01
N SER A 295 -23.04 -14.38 -19.74
CA SER A 295 -22.58 -13.47 -18.69
C SER A 295 -22.47 -14.17 -17.34
N ILE A 296 -21.60 -13.64 -16.48
CA ILE A 296 -21.44 -14.04 -15.08
C ILE A 296 -21.63 -12.78 -14.22
N SER A 297 -22.38 -12.87 -13.13
CA SER A 297 -22.47 -11.78 -12.16
C SER A 297 -22.45 -12.30 -10.73
N GLY A 298 -21.97 -11.48 -9.83
CA GLY A 298 -21.89 -11.82 -8.43
C GLY A 298 -21.61 -10.62 -7.56
N VAL A 299 -21.27 -10.92 -6.31
CA VAL A 299 -20.85 -9.95 -5.33
C VAL A 299 -19.68 -10.55 -4.54
N LEU A 300 -18.55 -9.85 -4.51
CA LEU A 300 -17.43 -10.14 -3.61
C LEU A 300 -17.76 -9.64 -2.21
N ARG A 301 -17.48 -10.46 -1.19
CA ARG A 301 -17.67 -10.12 0.23
C ARG A 301 -16.44 -10.43 1.05
N LEU A 302 -16.34 -9.74 2.19
CA LEU A 302 -15.48 -10.12 3.29
C LEU A 302 -15.90 -11.49 3.84
N LYS A 303 -15.00 -12.12 4.60
CA LYS A 303 -15.22 -13.41 5.29
C LYS A 303 -16.43 -13.49 6.22
N ASP A 304 -17.06 -12.36 6.55
CA ASP A 304 -18.34 -12.33 7.28
C ASP A 304 -19.55 -12.80 6.43
N GLY A 305 -19.32 -13.04 5.13
CA GLY A 305 -20.33 -13.47 4.16
C GLY A 305 -21.41 -12.42 3.87
N ARG A 306 -21.20 -11.16 4.28
CA ARG A 306 -22.23 -10.10 4.25
C ARG A 306 -21.71 -8.78 3.70
N THR A 307 -20.58 -8.29 4.19
CA THR A 307 -20.04 -6.97 3.85
C THR A 307 -19.44 -6.99 2.45
N PRO A 308 -19.98 -6.20 1.49
CA PRO A 308 -19.44 -6.15 0.13
C PRO A 308 -18.05 -5.51 0.10
N TYR A 309 -17.17 -5.97 -0.79
CA TYR A 309 -15.83 -5.41 -0.95
C TYR A 309 -15.59 -4.92 -2.38
N SER A 310 -15.29 -3.63 -2.52
CA SER A 310 -15.06 -2.95 -3.80
C SER A 310 -13.57 -2.82 -4.12
N GLY A 311 -13.25 -2.54 -5.38
CA GLY A 311 -11.89 -2.20 -5.78
C GLY A 311 -10.99 -3.39 -6.12
N VAL A 312 -11.56 -4.58 -6.31
CA VAL A 312 -10.87 -5.82 -6.69
C VAL A 312 -11.21 -6.20 -8.14
N ASN A 313 -10.24 -6.73 -8.87
CA ASN A 313 -10.45 -7.22 -10.24
C ASN A 313 -11.01 -8.64 -10.20
N ILE A 314 -12.05 -8.93 -10.99
CA ILE A 314 -12.61 -10.27 -11.15
C ILE A 314 -12.46 -10.67 -12.61
N ILE A 315 -11.77 -11.78 -12.89
CA ILE A 315 -11.50 -12.25 -14.25
C ILE A 315 -12.22 -13.57 -14.50
N ALA A 316 -12.99 -13.64 -15.59
CA ALA A 316 -13.47 -14.88 -16.18
C ALA A 316 -12.53 -15.29 -17.32
N ARG A 317 -11.86 -16.45 -17.18
CA ARG A 317 -10.80 -16.92 -18.09
C ARG A 317 -11.18 -18.28 -18.69
N ASN A 318 -11.26 -18.39 -20.02
CA ASN A 318 -11.72 -19.61 -20.69
C ASN A 318 -10.76 -20.79 -20.41
N VAL A 319 -11.32 -21.93 -20.02
CA VAL A 319 -10.56 -23.16 -19.70
C VAL A 319 -9.67 -23.62 -20.87
N ASN A 320 -10.13 -23.47 -22.11
CA ASN A 320 -9.47 -23.97 -23.32
C ASN A 320 -8.63 -22.91 -24.06
N ASN A 321 -8.83 -21.62 -23.77
CA ASN A 321 -8.05 -20.52 -24.35
C ASN A 321 -7.83 -19.43 -23.28
N PRO A 322 -7.00 -19.70 -22.26
CA PRO A 322 -6.93 -18.84 -21.09
C PRO A 322 -6.34 -17.45 -21.38
N LEU A 323 -5.55 -17.25 -22.44
CA LEU A 323 -4.99 -15.92 -22.74
C LEU A 323 -5.82 -15.13 -23.75
N GLY A 324 -6.29 -15.77 -24.84
CA GLY A 324 -7.06 -15.10 -25.90
C GLY A 324 -8.59 -15.15 -25.73
N ASP A 325 -9.09 -15.58 -24.57
CA ASP A 325 -10.52 -15.61 -24.25
C ASP A 325 -10.73 -15.41 -22.74
N ALA A 326 -10.54 -14.17 -22.32
CA ALA A 326 -10.71 -13.73 -20.95
C ALA A 326 -11.37 -12.33 -20.93
N VAL A 327 -12.19 -12.08 -19.92
CA VAL A 327 -12.89 -10.80 -19.70
C VAL A 327 -12.88 -10.50 -18.21
N SER A 328 -12.62 -9.24 -17.86
CA SER A 328 -12.58 -8.70 -16.50
C SER A 328 -13.82 -7.88 -16.15
N ALA A 329 -14.06 -7.70 -14.86
CA ALA A 329 -14.89 -6.63 -14.30
C ALA A 329 -14.39 -6.28 -12.90
N MET A 330 -14.32 -5.00 -12.57
CA MET A 330 -13.97 -4.58 -11.21
C MET A 330 -15.20 -4.61 -10.30
N THR A 331 -15.05 -5.05 -9.05
CA THR A 331 -16.11 -4.95 -8.04
C THR A 331 -16.44 -3.48 -7.74
N GLY A 332 -17.70 -3.08 -7.92
CA GLY A 332 -18.19 -1.71 -7.74
C GLY A 332 -18.05 -0.80 -8.97
N ASP A 333 -17.64 -1.34 -10.13
CA ASP A 333 -17.50 -0.61 -11.40
C ASP A 333 -18.70 0.29 -11.76
N GLN A 334 -19.92 -0.23 -11.61
CA GLN A 334 -21.16 0.48 -11.93
C GLN A 334 -21.51 1.60 -10.94
N THR A 335 -20.79 1.73 -9.82
CA THR A 335 -21.01 2.80 -8.83
C THR A 335 -19.76 3.65 -8.55
N GLN A 336 -18.57 3.23 -9.00
CA GLN A 336 -17.29 3.92 -8.77
C GLN A 336 -17.01 4.21 -7.27
N GLY A 337 -17.61 3.43 -6.36
CA GLY A 337 -17.60 3.72 -4.92
C GLY A 337 -18.43 4.95 -4.48
N LYS A 338 -19.10 5.69 -5.39
CA LYS A 338 -19.95 6.86 -5.08
C LYS A 338 -21.09 6.52 -4.09
N LEU A 339 -21.46 5.23 -3.96
CA LEU A 339 -22.52 4.75 -3.08
C LEU A 339 -22.02 4.05 -1.79
N GLY A 340 -20.71 4.07 -1.53
CA GLY A 340 -20.09 3.28 -0.47
C GLY A 340 -19.64 1.88 -0.93
N PRO A 341 -19.39 0.93 -0.01
CA PRO A 341 -18.92 -0.41 -0.35
C PRO A 341 -19.92 -1.19 -1.21
N ASP A 342 -19.54 -1.38 -2.46
CA ASP A 342 -20.24 -2.15 -3.49
C ASP A 342 -19.34 -3.26 -4.03
N GLY A 343 -19.64 -4.51 -3.68
CA GLY A 343 -18.89 -5.68 -4.15
C GLY A 343 -19.43 -6.28 -5.44
N ARG A 344 -20.48 -5.70 -6.04
CA ARG A 344 -21.13 -6.24 -7.24
C ARG A 344 -20.16 -6.19 -8.43
N PHE A 345 -20.19 -7.22 -9.25
CA PHE A 345 -19.51 -7.25 -10.54
C PHE A 345 -20.38 -7.94 -11.59
N ARG A 346 -20.18 -7.62 -12.87
CA ARG A 346 -20.86 -8.28 -13.98
C ARG A 346 -19.96 -8.39 -15.21
N ILE A 347 -19.54 -9.61 -15.51
CA ILE A 347 -18.79 -9.96 -16.71
C ILE A 347 -19.77 -10.39 -17.82
N THR A 348 -19.53 -9.92 -19.03
CA THR A 348 -20.37 -10.12 -20.23
C THR A 348 -19.50 -10.57 -21.40
N ASN A 349 -20.05 -10.65 -22.62
CA ASN A 349 -19.33 -11.05 -23.84
C ASN A 349 -18.74 -12.47 -23.81
N LEU A 350 -19.15 -13.33 -22.86
CA LEU A 350 -18.62 -14.68 -22.75
C LEU A 350 -19.19 -15.56 -23.88
N LYS A 351 -18.34 -16.36 -24.51
CA LYS A 351 -18.71 -17.16 -25.68
C LYS A 351 -19.63 -18.32 -25.27
N PRO A 352 -20.88 -18.38 -25.77
CA PRO A 352 -21.81 -19.44 -25.38
C PRO A 352 -21.26 -20.85 -25.65
N GLY A 353 -21.47 -21.77 -24.71
CA GLY A 353 -20.97 -23.15 -24.77
C GLY A 353 -19.49 -23.30 -24.39
N GLN A 354 -18.74 -22.22 -24.19
CA GLN A 354 -17.43 -22.26 -23.56
C GLN A 354 -17.56 -22.26 -22.04
N SER A 355 -16.53 -22.76 -21.37
CA SER A 355 -16.43 -22.78 -19.91
C SER A 355 -15.32 -21.85 -19.44
N TYR A 356 -15.55 -21.19 -18.30
CA TYR A 356 -14.66 -20.18 -17.74
C TYR A 356 -14.35 -20.49 -16.27
N TRP A 357 -13.08 -20.32 -15.88
CA TRP A 357 -12.69 -20.17 -14.48
C TRP A 357 -12.92 -18.72 -14.07
N LEU A 358 -13.46 -18.49 -12.88
CA LEU A 358 -13.64 -17.15 -12.32
C LEU A 358 -12.71 -17.01 -11.11
N TYR A 359 -11.96 -15.92 -11.01
CA TYR A 359 -11.07 -15.67 -9.88
C TYR A 359 -10.94 -14.18 -9.58
N MET A 360 -10.51 -13.86 -8.36
CA MET A 360 -10.17 -12.50 -7.93
C MET A 360 -8.67 -12.22 -8.06
N GLU A 361 -8.33 -10.97 -8.37
CA GLU A 361 -6.96 -10.52 -8.61
C GLU A 361 -6.75 -9.11 -8.04
N GLU A 362 -5.54 -8.85 -7.54
CA GLU A 362 -5.12 -7.48 -7.27
C GLU A 362 -4.87 -6.70 -8.55
N ILE A 363 -5.30 -5.46 -8.53
CA ILE A 363 -4.87 -4.47 -9.49
C ILE A 363 -3.44 -4.04 -9.14
N VAL A 364 -2.53 -4.16 -10.11
CA VAL A 364 -1.09 -3.97 -9.87
C VAL A 364 -0.71 -2.49 -9.88
N ALA A 365 -1.10 -1.77 -10.94
CA ALA A 365 -0.78 -0.36 -11.13
C ALA A 365 -1.72 0.26 -12.17
N GLY A 366 -1.88 1.59 -12.13
CA GLY A 366 -2.83 2.36 -12.94
C GLY A 366 -4.04 2.85 -12.13
N GLY A 367 -4.88 3.69 -12.72
CA GLY A 367 -6.19 4.03 -12.16
C GLY A 367 -7.26 3.00 -12.59
N TYR A 368 -8.35 2.86 -11.80
CA TYR A 368 -9.49 1.93 -12.03
C TYR A 368 -10.82 2.49 -11.40
N PRO A 369 -12.09 2.00 -11.60
CA PRO A 369 -13.32 2.81 -11.43
C PRO A 369 -13.68 3.12 -10.00
N THR A 370 -13.74 2.04 -9.25
CA THR A 370 -13.52 2.10 -7.83
C THR A 370 -12.03 2.30 -7.66
N THR A 371 -11.63 3.07 -6.66
CA THR A 371 -10.25 3.08 -6.18
C THR A 371 -9.77 1.63 -6.00
N PRO A 372 -8.65 1.20 -6.63
CA PRO A 372 -8.03 -0.08 -6.37
C PRO A 372 -7.86 -0.34 -4.89
N ARG A 373 -8.08 -1.58 -4.47
CA ARG A 373 -7.78 -2.04 -3.12
C ARG A 373 -6.98 -3.33 -3.18
N ALA A 374 -6.01 -3.44 -2.27
CA ALA A 374 -5.33 -4.71 -2.02
C ALA A 374 -6.35 -5.78 -1.60
N LEU A 375 -6.06 -7.05 -1.89
CA LEU A 375 -6.87 -8.13 -1.34
C LEU A 375 -6.68 -8.16 0.17
N VAL A 376 -7.78 -8.30 0.91
CA VAL A 376 -7.74 -8.43 2.38
C VAL A 376 -7.54 -9.88 2.82
N SER A 377 -7.50 -10.81 1.87
CA SER A 377 -7.12 -12.21 2.04
C SER A 377 -6.34 -12.73 0.84
N GLU A 378 -6.08 -14.03 0.79
CA GLU A 378 -5.52 -14.67 -0.39
C GLU A 378 -6.46 -14.54 -1.61
N ALA A 379 -5.87 -14.55 -2.80
CA ALA A 379 -6.63 -14.66 -4.04
C ALA A 379 -7.16 -16.09 -4.19
N GLU A 380 -8.36 -16.24 -4.74
CA GLU A 380 -9.00 -17.56 -4.90
C GLU A 380 -9.85 -17.65 -6.17
N TYR A 381 -10.05 -18.89 -6.62
CA TYR A 381 -11.01 -19.25 -7.64
C TYR A 381 -12.40 -19.45 -7.04
N TRP A 382 -13.42 -19.04 -7.78
CA TRP A 382 -14.78 -19.41 -7.49
C TRP A 382 -15.03 -20.92 -7.67
N ASN A 383 -15.79 -21.51 -6.76
CA ASN A 383 -16.29 -22.87 -6.91
C ASN A 383 -17.70 -23.06 -6.31
N VAL A 384 -18.32 -24.21 -6.57
CA VAL A 384 -19.69 -24.50 -6.11
C VAL A 384 -19.82 -24.72 -4.60
N ALA A 385 -18.72 -24.86 -3.87
CA ALA A 385 -18.67 -25.00 -2.42
C ALA A 385 -18.26 -23.69 -1.70
N GLU A 386 -18.28 -22.56 -2.42
CA GLU A 386 -17.88 -21.21 -1.97
C GLU A 386 -18.16 -20.93 -0.48
N SER A 387 -17.09 -20.64 0.26
CA SER A 387 -17.13 -20.42 1.70
C SER A 387 -15.91 -19.65 2.19
N ALA A 388 -16.10 -18.82 3.21
CA ALA A 388 -14.99 -18.16 3.90
C ALA A 388 -14.05 -19.12 4.70
N ASN A 389 -14.13 -20.45 4.54
CA ASN A 389 -13.42 -21.40 5.38
C ASN A 389 -12.27 -22.10 4.63
N PRO A 390 -10.99 -21.76 4.91
CA PRO A 390 -9.83 -22.26 4.15
C PRO A 390 -9.59 -23.78 4.21
N ALA A 391 -10.32 -24.52 5.05
CA ALA A 391 -10.25 -25.99 5.08
C ALA A 391 -11.25 -26.66 4.12
N ASN A 392 -12.36 -25.99 3.80
CA ASN A 392 -13.45 -26.50 2.96
C ASN A 392 -13.46 -25.88 1.56
N ASP A 393 -12.95 -24.66 1.46
CA ASP A 393 -12.80 -23.89 0.24
C ASP A 393 -11.36 -23.41 0.18
N LYS A 394 -10.59 -23.80 -0.84
CA LYS A 394 -9.17 -23.46 -0.97
C LYS A 394 -8.97 -22.56 -2.16
N ALA A 395 -7.94 -21.72 -2.10
CA ALA A 395 -7.55 -20.82 -3.19
C ALA A 395 -7.50 -21.45 -4.61
N CYS A 396 -7.13 -22.74 -4.73
CA CYS A 396 -7.09 -23.47 -6.00
C CYS A 396 -8.31 -24.37 -6.30
N ASP A 397 -9.29 -24.48 -5.41
CA ASP A 397 -10.52 -25.23 -5.67
C ASP A 397 -11.41 -24.40 -6.62
N MET A 398 -11.70 -24.94 -7.80
CA MET A 398 -12.31 -24.18 -8.89
C MET A 398 -13.44 -24.97 -9.56
N THR A 399 -14.55 -24.30 -9.92
CA THR A 399 -15.61 -24.90 -10.73
C THR A 399 -15.86 -24.11 -12.00
N ALA A 400 -15.87 -24.81 -13.14
CA ALA A 400 -15.99 -24.20 -14.45
C ALA A 400 -17.42 -23.72 -14.70
N ILE A 401 -17.60 -22.43 -15.00
CA ILE A 401 -18.90 -21.85 -15.32
C ILE A 401 -19.09 -21.90 -16.84
N THR A 402 -20.08 -22.65 -17.31
CA THR A 402 -20.45 -22.66 -18.73
C THR A 402 -21.26 -21.41 -19.09
N ALA A 403 -20.77 -20.63 -20.05
CA ALA A 403 -21.47 -19.47 -20.57
C ALA A 403 -22.68 -19.89 -21.42
N VAL A 404 -23.84 -19.27 -21.19
CA VAL A 404 -25.10 -19.59 -21.89
C VAL A 404 -25.67 -18.30 -22.50
N ALA A 405 -25.94 -18.33 -23.81
CA ALA A 405 -26.48 -17.19 -24.56
C ALA A 405 -27.77 -16.66 -23.94
N GLY A 406 -27.87 -15.34 -23.74
CA GLY A 406 -29.07 -14.71 -23.16
C GLY A 406 -29.23 -14.91 -21.66
N SER A 407 -28.27 -15.57 -20.99
CA SER A 407 -28.35 -15.91 -19.57
C SER A 407 -27.20 -15.31 -18.77
N THR A 408 -27.48 -15.10 -17.49
CA THR A 408 -26.49 -14.69 -16.47
C THR A 408 -26.33 -15.84 -15.49
N GLN A 409 -25.11 -16.38 -15.39
CA GLN A 409 -24.75 -17.30 -14.32
C GLN A 409 -24.40 -16.50 -13.05
N THR A 410 -24.76 -17.02 -11.89
CA THR A 410 -24.48 -16.35 -10.61
C THR A 410 -23.30 -17.03 -9.92
N ALA A 411 -22.28 -16.24 -9.59
CA ALA A 411 -21.08 -16.68 -8.86
C ALA A 411 -20.72 -15.61 -7.82
N ASN A 412 -21.15 -15.79 -6.57
CA ASN A 412 -20.72 -14.92 -5.47
C ASN A 412 -19.34 -15.36 -5.00
N LEU A 413 -18.51 -14.40 -4.58
CA LEU A 413 -17.19 -14.66 -4.01
C LEU A 413 -17.15 -14.22 -2.54
N THR A 414 -16.49 -14.96 -1.67
CA THR A 414 -16.36 -14.63 -0.24
C THR A 414 -14.95 -14.90 0.24
N PHE A 415 -14.19 -13.82 0.49
CA PHE A 415 -12.79 -13.90 0.94
C PHE A 415 -12.58 -14.97 2.01
N ASN A 416 -11.68 -15.91 1.71
CA ASN A 416 -11.25 -16.95 2.62
C ASN A 416 -10.71 -16.38 3.95
N GLY A 417 -11.02 -17.03 5.08
CA GLY A 417 -10.50 -16.67 6.40
C GLY A 417 -11.44 -17.10 7.55
N TYR A 418 -10.91 -17.78 8.57
CA TYR A 418 -11.77 -18.30 9.65
C TYR A 418 -12.48 -17.20 10.45
N ASP A 419 -13.73 -17.47 10.83
CA ASP A 419 -14.56 -16.70 11.76
C ASP A 419 -14.09 -16.84 13.22
N GLN A 420 -13.38 -17.92 13.54
CA GLN A 420 -12.91 -18.26 14.88
C GLN A 420 -11.39 -18.38 14.96
N GLY A 421 -10.84 -18.09 16.15
CA GLY A 421 -9.41 -18.09 16.41
C GLY A 421 -8.83 -16.69 16.23
N VAL A 422 -7.59 -16.61 15.74
CA VAL A 422 -6.94 -15.32 15.47
C VAL A 422 -7.71 -14.58 14.39
N GLN A 423 -7.94 -13.29 14.60
CA GLN A 423 -8.55 -12.39 13.63
C GLN A 423 -7.54 -11.33 13.23
N PHE A 424 -7.47 -11.01 11.94
CA PHE A 424 -6.45 -10.12 11.37
C PHE A 424 -7.15 -9.15 10.41
N TYR A 425 -7.04 -7.85 10.66
CA TYR A 425 -7.82 -6.83 9.94
C TYR A 425 -6.91 -5.68 9.50
N PRO A 426 -6.92 -5.27 8.21
CA PRO A 426 -6.35 -3.99 7.81
C PRO A 426 -7.16 -2.85 8.45
N VAL A 427 -6.48 -1.84 8.96
CA VAL A 427 -7.11 -0.71 9.66
C VAL A 427 -6.99 0.59 8.87
N VAL A 428 -5.78 0.92 8.40
CA VAL A 428 -5.47 2.20 7.75
C VAL A 428 -4.15 2.13 6.99
N ASP A 429 -4.05 2.87 5.88
CA ASP A 429 -2.82 3.10 5.11
C ASP A 429 -1.92 4.16 5.77
N ALA A 430 -1.69 3.99 7.07
CA ALA A 430 -0.88 4.83 7.94
C ALA A 430 -0.31 4.00 9.10
N ALA A 431 0.52 4.57 9.97
CA ALA A 431 1.13 3.86 11.09
C ALA A 431 0.32 4.02 12.39
N LEU A 432 -0.19 2.94 12.99
CA LEU A 432 -0.56 2.97 14.42
C LEU A 432 0.70 2.68 15.24
N ALA A 433 1.16 3.68 15.99
CA ALA A 433 2.41 3.62 16.73
C ALA A 433 2.27 2.86 18.06
N LYS A 434 1.16 3.08 18.79
CA LYS A 434 0.89 2.43 20.08
C LYS A 434 -0.58 2.05 20.25
N LEU A 435 -0.80 0.82 20.70
CA LEU A 435 -2.10 0.30 21.15
C LEU A 435 -2.26 0.60 22.64
N SER A 436 -3.47 0.99 23.07
CA SER A 436 -3.79 1.18 24.49
C SER A 436 -3.66 -0.15 25.24
N LYS A 437 -3.13 -0.12 26.47
CA LYS A 437 -2.92 -1.36 27.23
C LYS A 437 -4.22 -2.05 27.66
N ASN A 438 -5.39 -1.39 27.58
CA ASN A 438 -6.70 -2.03 27.70
C ASN A 438 -7.26 -2.64 26.40
N GLY A 439 -6.59 -2.45 25.25
CA GLY A 439 -7.08 -2.89 23.94
C GLY A 439 -8.14 -1.98 23.31
N GLY A 440 -8.44 -2.24 22.04
CA GLY A 440 -9.52 -1.58 21.30
C GLY A 440 -9.32 -0.11 20.91
N MET A 441 -8.23 0.54 21.33
CA MET A 441 -7.86 1.89 20.87
C MET A 441 -6.36 1.97 20.54
N ALA A 442 -5.99 2.73 19.52
CA ALA A 442 -4.59 3.02 19.20
C ALA A 442 -4.40 4.50 18.84
N SER A 443 -3.15 4.95 18.99
CA SER A 443 -2.68 6.27 18.54
C SER A 443 -1.75 6.07 17.35
N GLY A 444 -1.93 6.90 16.32
CA GLY A 444 -1.29 6.75 15.02
C GLY A 444 -0.82 8.06 14.41
N LEU A 445 0.07 7.92 13.43
CA LEU A 445 0.80 9.00 12.78
C LEU A 445 0.71 8.84 11.27
N PHE A 446 0.39 9.92 10.57
CA PHE A 446 0.55 10.05 9.12
C PHE A 446 1.38 11.30 8.86
N TYR A 447 2.68 11.11 8.60
CA TYR A 447 3.69 12.17 8.69
C TYR A 447 3.61 12.92 10.05
N ALA A 448 3.37 14.23 10.05
CA ALA A 448 3.18 15.03 11.25
C ALA A 448 1.74 14.98 11.83
N THR A 449 0.77 14.44 11.09
CA THR A 449 -0.64 14.40 11.49
C THR A 449 -0.88 13.30 12.51
N GLN A 450 -1.24 13.70 13.72
CA GLN A 450 -1.68 12.80 14.79
C GLN A 450 -3.14 12.37 14.57
N PHE A 451 -3.41 11.07 14.74
CA PHE A 451 -4.77 10.54 14.78
C PHE A 451 -4.92 9.47 15.86
N THR A 452 -6.17 9.05 16.09
CA THR A 452 -6.52 7.87 16.89
C THR A 452 -7.37 6.91 16.09
N TRP A 453 -7.32 5.64 16.45
CA TRP A 453 -8.25 4.61 16.01
C TRP A 453 -8.93 4.01 17.23
N ASP A 454 -10.23 3.77 17.14
CA ASP A 454 -11.04 3.04 18.12
C ASP A 454 -11.82 1.97 17.36
N ILE A 455 -11.77 0.72 17.82
CA ILE A 455 -12.36 -0.44 17.14
C ILE A 455 -13.88 -0.29 16.88
N ASN A 456 -14.58 0.54 17.67
CA ASN A 456 -16.01 0.81 17.53
C ASN A 456 -16.32 2.15 16.88
N LYS A 457 -15.39 3.13 16.92
CA LYS A 457 -15.62 4.51 16.42
C LYS A 457 -14.84 4.86 15.17
N GLY A 458 -13.95 3.99 14.70
CA GLY A 458 -13.08 4.24 13.54
C GLY A 458 -11.96 5.24 13.85
N ILE A 459 -11.52 5.93 12.80
CA ILE A 459 -10.40 6.88 12.85
C ILE A 459 -10.87 8.28 13.22
N GLN A 460 -10.13 8.97 14.09
CA GLN A 460 -10.34 10.38 14.43
C GLN A 460 -9.02 11.14 14.32
N VAL A 461 -8.95 12.07 13.35
CA VAL A 461 -7.79 12.94 13.11
C VAL A 461 -7.80 14.12 14.07
N MET A 462 -6.64 14.47 14.64
CA MET A 462 -6.52 15.61 15.55
C MET A 462 -6.41 16.94 14.80
N PRO A 463 -6.73 18.09 15.44
CA PRO A 463 -6.59 19.41 14.82
C PRO A 463 -5.14 19.71 14.37
N PRO A 464 -4.91 20.52 13.30
CA PRO A 464 -3.57 20.75 12.75
C PRO A 464 -2.53 21.36 13.69
N ASN A 465 -2.96 22.03 14.78
CA ASN A 465 -2.07 22.57 15.80
C ASN A 465 -1.63 21.52 16.85
N VAL A 466 -2.02 20.26 16.68
CA VAL A 466 -1.59 19.11 17.48
C VAL A 466 -0.70 18.24 16.62
N ILE A 467 0.61 18.30 16.88
CA ILE A 467 1.65 17.63 16.12
C ILE A 467 1.90 16.24 16.70
N GLY A 468 1.94 15.24 15.82
CA GLY A 468 2.25 13.86 16.19
C GLY A 468 3.70 13.70 16.64
N THR A 469 3.91 12.91 17.69
CA THR A 469 5.25 12.59 18.22
C THR A 469 5.60 11.14 17.90
N ASN A 470 5.87 10.32 18.92
CA ASN A 470 5.99 8.86 18.83
C ASN A 470 4.64 8.14 19.11
N GLY A 471 3.54 8.89 19.14
CA GLY A 471 2.17 8.38 19.28
C GLY A 471 1.86 7.71 20.63
N ALA A 472 2.56 8.02 21.71
CA ALA A 472 2.32 7.38 23.00
C ALA A 472 0.94 7.71 23.60
N ILE A 473 0.28 6.72 24.19
CA ILE A 473 -1.12 6.74 24.63
C ILE A 473 -1.26 6.05 26.00
N SER A 474 -2.11 6.59 26.87
CA SER A 474 -2.38 6.00 28.19
C SER A 474 -3.12 4.65 28.08
N ARG A 475 -3.09 3.85 29.15
CA ARG A 475 -3.70 2.51 29.21
C ARG A 475 -5.15 2.48 28.75
N ASN A 476 -5.89 3.55 28.99
CA ASN A 476 -7.33 3.67 28.72
C ASN A 476 -7.67 4.56 27.50
N GLY A 477 -6.67 5.00 26.74
CA GLY A 477 -6.87 5.85 25.56
C GLY A 477 -7.27 7.31 25.83
N GLN A 478 -7.27 7.77 27.09
CA GLN A 478 -7.76 9.11 27.47
C GLN A 478 -6.73 10.23 27.42
N LYS A 479 -5.43 9.90 27.49
CA LYS A 479 -4.32 10.86 27.38
C LYS A 479 -3.38 10.40 26.27
N ILE A 480 -2.99 11.33 25.38
CA ILE A 480 -2.03 11.07 24.29
C ILE A 480 -0.91 12.11 24.38
N LEU A 481 0.33 11.65 24.24
CA LEU A 481 1.52 12.49 24.23
C LEU A 481 1.72 13.07 22.82
N VAL A 482 1.67 14.38 22.72
CA VAL A 482 1.74 15.14 21.47
C VAL A 482 2.72 16.30 21.62
N ASN A 483 3.04 16.97 20.52
CA ASN A 483 3.72 18.25 20.53
C ASN A 483 2.74 19.35 20.06
N ALA A 484 2.90 20.57 20.56
CA ALA A 484 2.14 21.72 20.09
C ALA A 484 2.84 23.05 20.41
N ASP A 485 2.69 24.03 19.54
CA ASP A 485 2.88 25.43 19.86
C ASP A 485 1.70 25.90 20.74
N LEU A 486 2.00 26.24 22.00
CA LEU A 486 1.03 26.63 23.01
C LEU A 486 0.97 28.14 23.26
N ASN A 487 1.91 28.92 22.69
CA ASN A 487 2.08 30.35 22.97
C ASN A 487 2.09 31.24 21.70
N GLY A 488 2.18 30.63 20.51
CA GLY A 488 2.18 31.29 19.20
C GLY A 488 3.56 31.74 18.71
N ASN A 489 4.67 31.24 19.27
CA ASN A 489 6.04 31.62 18.89
C ASN A 489 6.62 30.82 17.71
N GLY A 490 5.92 29.79 17.22
CA GLY A 490 6.41 28.88 16.16
C GLY A 490 7.31 27.73 16.64
N ILE A 491 7.42 27.51 17.95
CA ILE A 491 8.17 26.42 18.58
C ILE A 491 7.19 25.50 19.32
N ASN A 492 7.33 24.19 19.09
CA ASN A 492 6.45 23.20 19.72
C ASN A 492 7.03 22.67 21.04
N THR A 493 6.15 22.45 22.01
CA THR A 493 6.49 21.84 23.31
C THR A 493 5.76 20.50 23.48
N MET A 494 6.29 19.62 24.33
CA MET A 494 5.56 18.44 24.79
C MET A 494 4.24 18.83 25.46
N ALA A 495 3.16 18.12 25.12
CA ALA A 495 1.83 18.34 25.67
C ALA A 495 1.04 17.03 25.83
N LEU A 496 0.07 17.03 26.75
CA LEU A 496 -0.93 15.98 26.87
C LEU A 496 -2.24 16.42 26.21
N TRP A 497 -2.71 15.64 25.24
CA TRP A 497 -4.04 15.77 24.64
C TRP A 497 -5.02 14.83 25.36
N ALA A 498 -6.18 15.36 25.75
CA ALA A 498 -7.25 14.63 26.43
C ALA A 498 -8.64 14.89 25.80
N GLY A 499 -8.66 15.21 24.51
CA GLY A 499 -9.86 15.53 23.73
C GLY A 499 -9.81 16.93 23.08
N PRO A 500 -10.80 17.27 22.21
CA PRO A 500 -10.92 18.59 21.62
C PRO A 500 -10.94 19.71 22.68
N GLY A 501 -10.09 20.72 22.49
CA GLY A 501 -9.93 21.84 23.43
C GLY A 501 -9.27 21.48 24.77
N LYS A 502 -8.82 20.23 24.97
CA LYS A 502 -8.20 19.75 26.20
C LYS A 502 -6.74 19.37 25.96
N LEU A 503 -5.91 20.40 25.77
CA LEU A 503 -4.47 20.29 25.62
C LEU A 503 -3.80 20.89 26.86
N SER A 504 -2.81 20.21 27.43
CA SER A 504 -2.11 20.63 28.64
C SER A 504 -0.60 20.58 28.43
N SER A 505 0.10 21.68 28.74
CA SER A 505 1.56 21.73 28.63
C SER A 505 2.22 20.75 29.61
N ILE A 506 3.26 20.06 29.14
CA ILE A 506 4.20 19.30 29.98
C ILE A 506 5.35 20.21 30.47
N GLY A 507 5.56 21.34 29.79
CA GLY A 507 6.65 22.29 30.03
C GLY A 507 7.89 22.01 29.16
N ASP A 508 8.94 22.75 29.44
CA ASP A 508 10.22 22.71 28.73
C ASP A 508 11.40 22.99 29.71
N LEU A 509 12.64 23.03 29.22
CA LEU A 509 13.84 23.32 30.02
C LEU A 509 14.60 24.60 29.60
N ASN A 510 14.14 25.35 28.60
CA ASN A 510 14.88 26.46 27.99
C ASN A 510 14.10 27.79 27.90
N GLY A 511 12.90 27.87 28.50
CA GLY A 511 11.96 28.97 28.38
C GLY A 511 11.19 29.00 27.07
N ASP A 512 11.12 27.86 26.37
CA ASP A 512 10.62 27.71 25.00
C ASP A 512 11.22 28.73 24.00
N THR A 513 12.53 28.93 24.09
CA THR A 513 13.26 29.97 23.34
C THR A 513 13.94 29.47 22.07
N CYS A 514 14.13 28.15 21.96
CA CYS A 514 14.79 27.48 20.85
C CYS A 514 14.45 25.98 20.85
N GLY A 515 14.82 25.27 19.79
CA GLY A 515 14.55 23.84 19.68
C GLY A 515 15.43 23.12 18.68
N GLY A 516 15.16 21.82 18.51
CA GLY A 516 15.63 21.04 17.37
C GLY A 516 14.67 21.17 16.20
N GLU A 517 15.22 21.25 14.99
CA GLU A 517 14.49 21.33 13.73
C GLU A 517 14.28 19.93 13.13
N GLY A 518 13.12 19.69 12.52
CA GLY A 518 12.83 18.46 11.80
C GLY A 518 11.59 18.60 10.91
N GLN A 519 11.12 17.48 10.32
CA GLN A 519 9.95 17.45 9.44
C GLN A 519 8.64 17.94 10.11
N GLN A 520 8.62 18.01 11.43
CA GLN A 520 7.50 18.44 12.27
C GLN A 520 7.64 19.92 12.71
N GLY A 521 8.60 20.66 12.16
CA GLY A 521 8.95 22.02 12.57
C GLY A 521 9.98 22.04 13.71
N VAL A 522 10.11 23.20 14.37
CA VAL A 522 11.01 23.37 15.53
C VAL A 522 10.29 22.92 16.81
N SER A 523 10.98 22.19 17.68
CA SER A 523 10.45 21.80 19.00
C SER A 523 11.48 21.99 20.12
N SER A 524 11.10 22.61 21.24
CA SER A 524 11.97 22.77 22.43
C SER A 524 12.07 21.50 23.28
N SER A 525 11.08 20.61 23.16
CA SER A 525 11.05 19.27 23.76
C SER A 525 10.31 18.28 22.86
N TYR A 526 10.57 16.98 23.00
CA TYR A 526 9.95 15.94 22.18
C TYR A 526 9.62 14.67 22.97
N GLY A 527 8.36 14.24 22.91
CA GLY A 527 7.84 13.11 23.66
C GLY A 527 7.99 11.75 22.96
N PHE A 528 8.43 10.74 23.71
CA PHE A 528 8.58 9.37 23.18
C PHE A 528 7.65 8.34 23.84
N ALA A 529 7.42 8.44 25.15
CA ALA A 529 6.59 7.49 25.88
C ALA A 529 5.82 8.11 27.05
N LEU A 530 4.74 7.44 27.43
CA LEU A 530 3.79 7.82 28.46
C LEU A 530 3.46 6.56 29.30
N ASP A 531 3.33 6.70 30.61
CA ASP A 531 2.92 5.60 31.50
C ASP A 531 1.41 5.30 31.41
N ASP A 532 0.95 4.26 32.10
CA ASP A 532 -0.43 3.77 31.98
C ASP A 532 -1.49 4.83 32.36
N ASP A 533 -1.21 5.60 33.41
CA ASP A 533 -2.12 6.60 33.97
C ASP A 533 -1.99 7.98 33.27
N GLY A 534 -1.02 8.12 32.36
CA GLY A 534 -0.65 9.38 31.74
C GLY A 534 -0.17 10.43 32.75
N ARG A 535 0.59 9.97 33.76
CA ARG A 535 1.17 10.75 34.86
C ARG A 535 2.69 10.89 34.76
N THR A 536 3.34 10.05 33.97
CA THR A 536 4.78 10.11 33.70
C THR A 536 4.98 10.10 32.19
N ALA A 537 5.64 11.13 31.67
CA ALA A 537 5.99 11.24 30.25
C ALA A 537 7.51 11.37 30.13
N VAL A 538 8.10 10.77 29.10
CA VAL A 538 9.56 10.77 28.89
C VAL A 538 9.92 11.10 27.45
N GLY A 539 11.11 11.67 27.26
CA GLY A 539 11.56 12.10 25.96
C GLY A 539 12.94 12.77 25.99
N LEU A 540 13.09 13.78 25.15
CA LEU A 540 14.25 14.68 25.13
C LEU A 540 13.83 16.15 25.22
N ALA A 541 14.77 16.99 25.64
CA ALA A 541 14.66 18.44 25.54
C ALA A 541 15.94 19.04 24.93
N TYR A 542 15.79 20.22 24.34
CA TYR A 542 16.86 20.94 23.65
C TYR A 542 17.35 22.12 24.49
N LEU A 543 18.67 22.30 24.61
CA LEU A 543 19.29 23.31 25.48
C LEU A 543 20.31 24.16 24.72
N ASP A 544 20.26 25.47 24.92
CA ASP A 544 21.30 26.41 24.48
C ASP A 544 22.50 26.38 25.45
N VAL A 545 23.27 25.30 25.43
CA VAL A 545 24.45 25.13 26.29
C VAL A 545 25.51 26.21 26.03
N LYS A 546 25.58 26.72 24.79
CA LYS A 546 26.59 27.68 24.34
C LYS A 546 26.14 29.14 24.41
N LYS A 547 24.86 29.41 24.70
CA LYS A 547 24.22 30.74 24.72
C LYS A 547 24.34 31.47 23.37
N ASN A 548 24.19 30.74 22.27
CA ASN A 548 24.30 31.24 20.91
C ASN A 548 23.01 31.07 20.07
N GLY A 549 21.90 30.67 20.70
CA GLY A 549 20.63 30.37 20.05
C GLY A 549 20.55 29.00 19.37
N GLN A 550 21.62 28.19 19.40
CA GLN A 550 21.63 26.85 18.79
C GLN A 550 21.44 25.76 19.85
N CYS A 551 20.35 25.00 19.71
CA CYS A 551 19.90 24.06 20.74
C CYS A 551 19.91 22.61 20.28
N GLN A 552 20.52 22.30 19.13
CA GLN A 552 20.54 20.98 18.50
C GLN A 552 21.95 20.39 18.28
N ASP A 553 22.95 20.86 19.05
CA ASP A 553 24.30 20.29 18.99
C ASP A 553 24.31 18.85 19.55
N SER A 554 24.44 17.89 18.63
CA SER A 554 24.44 16.45 18.92
C SER A 554 25.62 15.98 19.76
N PHE A 555 26.73 16.72 19.82
CA PHE A 555 27.93 16.37 20.58
C PHE A 555 28.28 17.42 21.68
N GLY A 556 27.57 18.54 21.70
CA GLY A 556 27.75 19.64 22.67
C GLY A 556 26.91 19.57 23.94
N GLY A 557 26.16 18.49 24.16
CA GLY A 557 25.26 18.35 25.32
C GLY A 557 23.93 19.10 25.21
N SER A 558 23.58 19.59 24.02
CA SER A 558 22.33 20.32 23.80
C SER A 558 21.09 19.42 23.77
N ILE A 559 21.22 18.12 23.53
CA ILE A 559 20.10 17.17 23.48
C ILE A 559 20.16 16.27 24.71
N VAL A 560 19.22 16.45 25.64
CA VAL A 560 19.27 15.83 26.98
C VAL A 560 18.04 14.96 27.27
N PRO A 561 18.17 13.88 28.07
CA PRO A 561 17.05 13.04 28.46
C PRO A 561 16.16 13.75 29.50
N VAL A 562 14.83 13.67 29.32
CA VAL A 562 13.87 14.26 30.27
C VAL A 562 12.80 13.28 30.71
N ALA A 563 12.29 13.53 31.92
CA ALA A 563 11.07 12.96 32.44
C ALA A 563 10.19 14.07 33.01
N TRP A 564 8.88 13.95 32.82
CA TRP A 564 7.85 14.76 33.45
C TRP A 564 7.01 13.89 34.37
N THR A 565 6.55 14.45 35.47
CA THR A 565 5.58 13.83 36.38
C THR A 565 4.43 14.79 36.70
N GLU A 566 3.20 14.28 36.75
CA GLU A 566 1.99 15.02 37.16
C GLU A 566 2.22 15.67 38.55
N GLY A 567 2.13 17.01 38.61
CA GLY A 567 2.43 17.81 39.81
C GLY A 567 3.91 18.09 40.07
N GLY A 568 4.85 17.38 39.43
CA GLY A 568 6.30 17.61 39.55
C GLY A 568 6.93 18.41 38.41
N GLY A 569 6.28 18.49 37.24
CA GLY A 569 6.79 19.19 36.07
C GLY A 569 7.87 18.41 35.30
N MET A 570 8.42 19.02 34.24
CA MET A 570 9.52 18.45 33.45
C MET A 570 10.86 18.64 34.18
N ARG A 571 11.69 17.59 34.16
CA ARG A 571 13.07 17.63 34.66
C ARG A 571 14.02 16.84 33.77
N LYS A 572 15.27 17.29 33.72
CA LYS A 572 16.39 16.54 33.15
C LYS A 572 16.65 15.28 34.00
N LEU A 573 16.86 14.15 33.36
CA LEU A 573 17.31 12.90 34.01
C LEU A 573 18.82 12.94 34.25
N ASP A 574 19.31 12.12 35.19
CA ASP A 574 20.73 12.06 35.51
C ASP A 574 21.57 11.63 34.29
N ASP A 575 22.50 12.48 33.88
CA ASP A 575 23.50 12.22 32.84
C ASP A 575 24.94 12.29 33.37
N SER A 576 25.11 12.19 34.69
CA SER A 576 26.41 12.23 35.35
C SER A 576 27.40 11.23 34.74
N GLY A 577 28.56 11.73 34.33
CA GLY A 577 29.63 10.91 33.74
C GLY A 577 29.29 10.34 32.35
N PHE A 578 28.34 10.94 31.63
CA PHE A 578 28.16 10.71 30.19
C PHE A 578 29.04 11.68 29.38
N ASP A 579 29.71 11.19 28.34
CA ASP A 579 30.59 12.00 27.49
C ASP A 579 29.92 12.33 26.15
N TYR A 580 29.18 13.44 26.10
CA TYR A 580 28.53 13.92 24.89
C TYR A 580 29.50 14.11 23.71
N ALA A 581 30.78 14.41 23.96
CA ALA A 581 31.75 14.67 22.89
C ALA A 581 32.14 13.40 22.11
N THR A 582 32.01 12.22 22.71
CA THR A 582 32.32 10.93 22.07
C THR A 582 31.10 10.03 21.88
N GLU A 583 30.09 10.13 22.73
CA GLU A 583 28.88 9.30 22.71
C GLU A 583 27.68 9.97 22.02
N GLY A 584 27.75 11.27 21.74
CA GLY A 584 26.69 12.04 21.10
C GLY A 584 25.52 12.36 22.04
N TRP A 585 24.30 12.45 21.50
CA TRP A 585 23.10 12.79 22.27
C TRP A 585 22.59 11.63 23.13
N LEU A 586 21.81 11.96 24.16
CA LEU A 586 21.15 11.01 25.06
C LEU A 586 19.67 11.36 25.21
N ARG A 587 18.77 10.38 25.07
CA ARG A 587 17.32 10.56 25.23
C ARG A 587 16.70 9.49 26.13
N ALA A 588 15.52 9.79 26.69
CA ALA A 588 14.61 8.78 27.22
C ALA A 588 13.54 8.45 26.17
N GLN A 589 13.13 7.18 26.09
CA GLN A 589 12.33 6.67 24.97
C GLN A 589 11.24 5.66 25.33
N ALA A 590 11.32 5.06 26.52
CA ALA A 590 10.28 4.19 27.05
C ALA A 590 10.16 4.36 28.58
N VAL A 591 8.98 4.08 29.12
CA VAL A 591 8.70 4.11 30.56
C VAL A 591 7.78 2.93 30.92
N SER A 592 7.96 2.36 32.11
CA SER A 592 7.07 1.31 32.65
C SER A 592 5.66 1.86 32.89
N GLY A 593 4.67 0.96 32.90
CA GLY A 593 3.27 1.34 33.15
C GLY A 593 3.04 2.03 34.51
N ASP A 594 3.88 1.74 35.50
CA ASP A 594 3.91 2.38 36.84
C ASP A 594 4.79 3.66 36.92
N GLY A 595 5.34 4.15 35.81
CA GLY A 595 6.18 5.36 35.76
C GLY A 595 7.59 5.22 36.37
N SER A 596 7.92 4.06 36.94
CA SER A 596 9.09 3.90 37.82
C SER A 596 10.40 3.51 37.13
N VAL A 597 10.35 2.94 35.92
CA VAL A 597 11.54 2.55 35.14
C VAL A 597 11.50 3.27 33.81
N VAL A 598 12.52 4.08 33.55
CA VAL A 598 12.71 4.78 32.28
C VAL A 598 13.85 4.10 31.52
N LEU A 599 13.67 3.89 30.22
CA LEU A 599 14.71 3.41 29.29
C LEU A 599 15.06 4.52 28.31
N GLY A 600 16.29 4.49 27.79
CA GLY A 600 16.85 5.48 26.88
C GLY A 600 17.97 4.91 26.04
N GLU A 601 18.53 5.74 25.16
CA GLU A 601 19.68 5.38 24.34
C GLU A 601 20.58 6.57 24.01
N THR A 602 21.80 6.25 23.58
CA THR A 602 22.77 7.21 23.05
C THR A 602 22.93 7.02 21.56
N ASN A 603 22.79 8.08 20.76
CA ASN A 603 23.12 8.11 19.32
C ASN A 603 22.85 6.78 18.57
N TYR A 604 21.64 6.24 18.71
CA TYR A 604 21.15 4.96 18.14
C TYR A 604 22.02 3.70 18.38
N SER A 605 22.87 3.66 19.42
CA SER A 605 23.92 2.62 19.56
C SER A 605 24.06 1.94 20.92
N LYS A 606 23.61 2.56 22.03
CA LYS A 606 23.79 2.01 23.39
C LYS A 606 22.55 2.21 24.25
N ALA A 607 22.14 1.17 24.98
CA ALA A 607 20.99 1.24 25.88
C ALA A 607 21.35 1.85 27.26
N MET A 608 20.43 2.65 27.79
CA MET A 608 20.50 3.35 29.07
C MET A 608 19.21 3.16 29.87
N ALA A 609 19.26 3.29 31.19
CA ALA A 609 18.06 3.27 32.03
C ALA A 609 18.17 4.13 33.31
N TRP A 610 17.02 4.46 33.89
CA TRP A 610 16.88 5.11 35.19
C TRP A 610 15.76 4.45 35.99
N VAL A 611 16.04 4.08 37.25
CA VAL A 611 15.04 3.51 38.16
C VAL A 611 14.66 4.55 39.21
N ASN A 612 13.36 4.76 39.40
CA ASN A 612 12.75 5.82 40.21
C ASN A 612 13.29 7.22 39.87
N GLN A 613 13.69 7.44 38.61
CA GLN A 613 14.34 8.67 38.13
C GLN A 613 15.58 9.05 38.98
N GLY A 614 16.31 8.03 39.45
CA GLY A 614 17.59 8.12 40.15
C GLY A 614 18.79 8.22 39.21
N LYS A 615 19.93 7.63 39.60
CA LYS A 615 21.16 7.65 38.79
C LYS A 615 21.04 6.87 37.47
N ARG A 616 21.77 7.31 36.45
CA ARG A 616 21.92 6.62 35.16
C ARG A 616 22.49 5.21 35.34
N ILE A 617 21.90 4.24 34.65
CA ILE A 617 22.37 2.87 34.51
C ILE A 617 22.79 2.68 33.05
N ASP A 618 24.08 2.40 32.83
CA ASP A 618 24.65 2.11 31.53
C ASP A 618 24.50 0.61 31.21
N LEU A 619 23.44 0.26 30.48
CA LEU A 619 23.12 -1.13 30.16
C LEU A 619 24.04 -1.69 29.07
N PHE A 620 24.59 -0.83 28.20
CA PHE A 620 25.61 -1.23 27.23
C PHE A 620 26.90 -1.67 27.92
N LYS A 621 27.41 -0.88 28.88
CA LYS A 621 28.62 -1.23 29.63
C LYS A 621 28.44 -2.46 30.53
N LEU A 622 27.26 -2.66 31.09
CA LEU A 622 26.96 -3.80 31.96
C LEU A 622 26.72 -5.12 31.20
N HIS A 623 25.99 -5.05 30.08
CA HIS A 623 25.42 -6.24 29.41
C HIS A 623 25.66 -6.29 27.90
N GLY A 624 26.33 -5.29 27.31
CA GLY A 624 26.44 -5.13 25.86
C GLY A 624 25.13 -4.72 25.18
N ALA A 625 24.13 -4.23 25.94
CA ALA A 625 22.79 -3.94 25.44
C ALA A 625 22.77 -2.76 24.46
N VAL A 626 22.30 -3.02 23.24
CA VAL A 626 22.16 -2.02 22.15
C VAL A 626 20.70 -1.61 21.94
N ASN A 627 19.74 -2.43 22.38
CA ASN A 627 18.31 -2.11 22.39
C ASN A 627 17.73 -2.33 23.79
N ALA A 628 16.97 -1.34 24.29
CA ALA A 628 16.13 -1.45 25.46
C ALA A 628 14.91 -0.54 25.27
N TYR A 629 13.77 -1.13 24.91
CA TYR A 629 12.55 -0.38 24.58
C TYR A 629 11.28 -0.93 25.22
N ALA A 630 11.14 -2.26 25.33
CA ALA A 630 10.01 -2.86 26.02
C ALA A 630 10.29 -3.08 27.51
N VAL A 631 9.36 -2.59 28.35
CA VAL A 631 9.35 -2.75 29.80
C VAL A 631 7.92 -3.05 30.25
N ASN A 632 7.76 -3.97 31.19
CA ASN A 632 6.43 -4.39 31.66
C ASN A 632 5.82 -3.39 32.65
N ARG A 633 4.57 -3.63 33.05
CA ARG A 633 3.78 -2.67 33.83
C ARG A 633 4.44 -2.23 35.15
N ASP A 634 4.93 -3.18 35.94
CA ASP A 634 5.53 -2.92 37.25
C ASP A 634 7.05 -2.66 37.19
N GLY A 635 7.64 -2.59 35.98
CA GLY A 635 9.07 -2.38 35.80
C GLY A 635 9.97 -3.49 36.36
N THR A 636 9.46 -4.72 36.55
CA THR A 636 10.25 -5.89 36.99
C THR A 636 10.87 -6.67 35.83
N ARG A 637 10.50 -6.38 34.58
CA ARG A 637 10.99 -7.03 33.37
C ARG A 637 11.28 -6.00 32.28
N VAL A 638 12.52 -6.00 31.80
CA VAL A 638 12.98 -5.26 30.63
C VAL A 638 13.65 -6.26 29.68
N MET A 639 13.26 -6.26 28.41
CA MET A 639 13.95 -7.06 27.40
C MET A 639 15.07 -6.23 26.78
N LEU A 640 16.28 -6.79 26.77
CA LEU A 640 17.47 -6.22 26.17
C LEU A 640 17.91 -7.07 24.99
N ASP A 641 18.28 -6.47 23.85
CA ASP A 641 19.12 -7.15 22.86
C ASP A 641 20.58 -6.73 23.04
N THR A 642 21.50 -7.70 22.95
CA THR A 642 22.90 -7.51 23.39
C THR A 642 23.92 -7.88 22.33
N THR A 643 25.09 -7.27 22.42
CA THR A 643 26.26 -7.54 21.58
C THR A 643 27.45 -7.97 22.43
N LYS A 644 28.31 -8.82 21.88
CA LYS A 644 29.60 -9.20 22.47
C LYS A 644 30.75 -8.70 21.60
N ALA A 645 31.84 -8.29 22.25
CA ALA A 645 33.09 -8.00 21.57
C ALA A 645 33.70 -9.28 20.98
N VAL A 646 34.23 -9.20 19.76
CA VAL A 646 35.06 -10.22 19.12
C VAL A 646 36.25 -9.55 18.46
N MET A 647 37.43 -10.17 18.53
CA MET A 647 38.61 -9.67 17.82
C MET A 647 38.62 -10.21 16.40
N ARG A 648 38.64 -9.31 15.42
CA ARG A 648 38.89 -9.65 14.02
C ARG A 648 40.30 -9.22 13.62
N SER A 649 40.84 -9.88 12.59
CA SER A 649 42.03 -9.40 11.91
C SER A 649 41.77 -9.28 10.41
N TYR A 650 42.15 -8.14 9.85
CA TYR A 650 42.11 -7.86 8.41
C TYR A 650 43.44 -7.20 8.03
N ASP A 651 44.09 -7.71 6.99
CA ASP A 651 45.41 -7.26 6.51
C ASP A 651 46.46 -7.11 7.64
N GLY A 652 46.49 -8.07 8.57
CA GLY A 652 47.39 -8.08 9.73
C GLY A 652 47.05 -7.09 10.86
N VAL A 653 46.10 -6.18 10.65
CA VAL A 653 45.58 -5.28 11.69
C VAL A 653 44.52 -6.03 12.49
N SER A 654 44.60 -5.97 13.82
CA SER A 654 43.57 -6.52 14.72
C SER A 654 42.68 -5.41 15.26
N TYR A 655 41.37 -5.60 15.24
CA TYR A 655 40.37 -4.65 15.74
C TYR A 655 39.25 -5.35 16.52
N GLU A 656 38.63 -4.65 17.47
CA GLU A 656 37.40 -5.11 18.12
C GLU A 656 36.21 -4.84 17.19
N ASP A 657 35.46 -5.89 16.89
CA ASP A 657 34.14 -5.85 16.29
C ASP A 657 33.08 -6.29 17.32
N ARG A 658 31.80 -5.99 17.07
CA ARG A 658 30.70 -6.38 17.96
C ARG A 658 29.60 -7.11 17.20
N ILE A 659 29.43 -8.39 17.55
CA ILE A 659 28.40 -9.26 16.97
C ILE A 659 27.27 -9.52 17.96
N SER A 660 26.08 -9.91 17.47
CA SER A 660 24.94 -10.15 18.34
C SER A 660 25.18 -11.33 19.29
N ASN A 661 24.79 -11.11 20.55
CA ASN A 661 24.87 -12.05 21.66
C ASN A 661 23.45 -12.42 22.17
N GLY A 662 22.41 -11.86 21.56
CA GLY A 662 21.01 -12.21 21.77
C GLY A 662 20.37 -11.63 23.04
N PRO A 663 19.14 -12.07 23.36
CA PRO A 663 18.28 -11.41 24.33
C PRO A 663 18.59 -11.74 25.80
N LEU A 664 18.48 -10.73 26.66
CA LEU A 664 18.47 -10.85 28.12
C LEU A 664 17.20 -10.24 28.72
N LEU A 665 16.66 -10.88 29.75
CA LEU A 665 15.60 -10.32 30.58
C LEU A 665 16.21 -9.70 31.84
N TRP A 666 16.24 -8.38 31.92
CA TRP A 666 16.72 -7.64 33.09
C TRP A 666 15.58 -7.36 34.08
N ASN A 667 15.87 -7.43 35.38
CA ASN A 667 14.97 -7.03 36.46
C ASN A 667 15.51 -5.77 37.17
N PRO A 668 15.02 -4.56 36.81
CA PRO A 668 15.46 -3.30 37.39
C PRO A 668 15.31 -3.22 38.92
N LYS A 669 14.25 -3.80 39.48
CA LYS A 669 13.95 -3.77 40.91
C LYS A 669 14.91 -4.63 41.76
N LYS A 670 15.59 -5.61 41.15
CA LYS A 670 16.65 -6.43 41.77
C LYS A 670 18.06 -5.88 41.54
N GLY A 671 18.19 -4.76 40.82
CA GLY A 671 19.44 -4.04 40.60
C GLY A 671 20.10 -4.29 39.23
N PRO A 672 21.16 -3.54 38.88
CA PRO A 672 21.69 -3.48 37.52
C PRO A 672 22.24 -4.81 36.98
N ALA A 673 22.69 -5.73 37.83
CA ALA A 673 23.25 -7.03 37.44
C ALA A 673 22.21 -8.16 37.34
N ALA A 674 20.94 -7.93 37.68
CA ALA A 674 19.91 -8.97 37.79
C ALA A 674 19.32 -9.35 36.42
N VAL A 675 20.09 -10.08 35.60
CA VAL A 675 19.68 -10.56 34.27
C VAL A 675 19.44 -12.07 34.23
N THR A 676 18.51 -12.48 33.37
CA THR A 676 18.26 -13.88 33.00
C THR A 676 18.47 -14.03 31.49
N LYS A 677 19.25 -15.04 31.06
CA LYS A 677 19.48 -15.29 29.64
C LYS A 677 18.24 -15.92 28.99
N ILE A 678 17.83 -15.39 27.84
CA ILE A 678 16.82 -15.99 26.97
C ILE A 678 17.54 -16.63 25.76
N ALA A 679 16.98 -17.69 25.20
CA ALA A 679 17.49 -18.24 23.94
C ALA A 679 17.28 -17.22 22.80
N GLY A 680 18.35 -16.90 22.06
CA GLY A 680 18.25 -16.10 20.83
C GLY A 680 17.89 -16.95 19.63
N LEU A 681 17.45 -16.28 18.56
CA LEU A 681 17.25 -16.88 17.24
C LEU A 681 18.60 -17.03 16.52
N ARG A 682 18.73 -18.06 15.68
CA ARG A 682 19.94 -18.35 14.90
C ARG A 682 19.68 -18.24 13.40
N TRP A 683 20.68 -17.70 12.70
CA TRP A 683 20.75 -17.72 11.25
C TRP A 683 20.73 -19.16 10.72
N CYS A 684 20.22 -19.34 9.50
CA CYS A 684 20.10 -20.62 8.79
C CYS A 684 19.21 -21.68 9.46
N THR A 685 18.73 -21.47 10.70
CA THR A 685 17.90 -22.43 11.44
C THR A 685 16.54 -21.85 11.76
N ASP A 686 16.52 -20.68 12.41
CA ASP A 686 15.28 -20.05 12.88
C ASP A 686 14.87 -18.89 11.94
N VAL A 687 15.87 -18.13 11.45
CA VAL A 687 15.74 -17.07 10.43
C VAL A 687 16.65 -17.37 9.25
N ALA A 688 16.11 -17.30 8.03
CA ALA A 688 16.89 -17.51 6.80
C ALA A 688 17.91 -16.38 6.60
N LEU A 689 19.11 -16.72 6.10
CA LEU A 689 20.08 -15.76 5.62
C LEU A 689 20.03 -15.78 4.07
N PRO A 690 19.68 -14.68 3.40
CA PRO A 690 19.78 -14.58 1.94
C PRO A 690 21.21 -14.83 1.46
N ALA A 691 21.36 -15.29 0.22
CA ALA A 691 22.67 -15.43 -0.41
C ALA A 691 23.40 -14.07 -0.41
N GLN A 692 24.66 -14.06 0.03
CA GLN A 692 25.45 -12.84 0.19
C GLN A 692 26.42 -12.68 -0.98
N ILE A 693 26.72 -11.44 -1.36
CA ILE A 693 27.77 -11.20 -2.37
C ILE A 693 29.13 -11.47 -1.72
N ASP A 694 29.89 -12.41 -2.29
CA ASP A 694 31.31 -12.53 -2.04
C ASP A 694 32.06 -11.45 -2.83
N TRP A 695 32.62 -10.47 -2.12
CA TRP A 695 33.33 -9.34 -2.74
C TRP A 695 34.65 -9.72 -3.43
N ALA A 696 35.18 -10.93 -3.21
CA ALA A 696 36.35 -11.43 -3.92
C ALA A 696 36.00 -12.00 -5.31
N THR A 697 34.81 -12.59 -5.45
CA THR A 697 34.38 -13.27 -6.70
C THR A 697 33.24 -12.57 -7.43
N TRP A 698 32.58 -11.60 -6.80
CA TRP A 698 31.34 -10.96 -7.26
C TRP A 698 30.17 -11.92 -7.51
N GLN A 699 30.16 -13.07 -6.82
CA GLN A 699 29.11 -14.07 -6.90
C GLN A 699 28.25 -14.09 -5.64
N TYR A 700 26.98 -14.49 -5.78
CA TYR A 700 26.11 -14.76 -4.64
C TYR A 700 26.41 -16.14 -4.06
N VAL A 701 26.74 -16.17 -2.76
CA VAL A 701 27.06 -17.38 -2.00
C VAL A 701 26.01 -17.61 -0.92
N ASP A 702 25.37 -18.78 -0.96
CA ASP A 702 24.57 -19.27 0.17
C ASP A 702 25.51 -19.80 1.26
N ARG A 703 25.81 -18.94 2.25
CA ARG A 703 26.64 -19.30 3.41
C ARG A 703 26.00 -20.37 4.31
N CYS A 704 24.67 -20.48 4.32
CA CYS A 704 23.99 -21.54 5.06
C CYS A 704 24.26 -22.92 4.45
N ALA A 705 24.33 -23.00 3.11
CA ALA A 705 24.66 -24.22 2.40
C ALA A 705 26.17 -24.53 2.38
N THR A 706 27.04 -23.52 2.27
CA THR A 706 28.49 -23.72 2.10
C THR A 706 29.29 -23.81 3.41
N GLU A 707 28.93 -23.03 4.43
CA GLU A 707 29.65 -22.99 5.72
C GLU A 707 28.85 -23.65 6.86
N GLY A 708 27.53 -23.63 6.77
CA GLY A 708 26.61 -24.19 7.75
C GLY A 708 26.30 -23.27 8.95
N PRO A 709 25.21 -23.52 9.69
CA PRO A 709 24.69 -22.58 10.70
C PRO A 709 25.70 -22.21 11.80
N ALA A 710 26.56 -23.15 12.22
CA ALA A 710 27.52 -22.92 13.31
C ALA A 710 28.67 -21.97 12.93
N ALA A 711 29.10 -22.00 11.66
CA ALA A 711 30.11 -21.06 11.16
C ALA A 711 29.51 -19.65 11.00
N VAL A 712 28.30 -19.57 10.44
CA VAL A 712 27.54 -18.32 10.33
C VAL A 712 27.26 -17.70 11.70
N GLU A 713 26.89 -18.47 12.73
CA GLU A 713 26.71 -17.97 14.10
C GLU A 713 28.04 -17.55 14.76
N ALA A 714 29.14 -18.21 14.45
CA ALA A 714 30.46 -17.82 14.96
C ALA A 714 30.93 -16.47 14.36
N ASP A 715 30.59 -16.20 13.10
CA ASP A 715 30.96 -14.99 12.36
C ASP A 715 30.02 -13.81 12.61
N LEU A 716 28.70 -14.00 12.51
CA LEU A 716 27.69 -12.94 12.61
C LEU A 716 27.06 -12.81 14.00
N GLY A 717 27.25 -13.82 14.87
CA GLY A 717 26.55 -13.95 16.12
C GLY A 717 25.13 -14.49 15.94
N LEU A 718 24.29 -14.27 16.96
CA LEU A 718 22.87 -14.59 16.89
C LEU A 718 22.12 -13.62 15.96
N VAL A 719 20.85 -13.87 15.70
CA VAL A 719 20.00 -12.93 14.95
C VAL A 719 19.74 -11.70 15.84
N PRO A 720 20.05 -10.47 15.40
CA PRO A 720 19.74 -9.25 16.15
C PRO A 720 18.24 -9.06 16.33
N LEU A 721 17.84 -8.41 17.44
CA LEU A 721 16.44 -8.21 17.82
C LEU A 721 16.13 -6.72 18.07
N GLN A 722 15.19 -6.17 17.32
CA GLN A 722 14.54 -4.92 17.67
C GLN A 722 13.27 -5.22 18.46
N ILE A 723 13.27 -4.97 19.77
CA ILE A 723 12.11 -5.22 20.63
C ILE A 723 11.20 -3.98 20.62
N ASN A 724 9.89 -4.17 20.42
CA ASN A 724 8.96 -3.06 20.21
C ASN A 724 7.95 -2.87 21.37
N ASP A 725 7.46 -3.95 21.99
CA ASP A 725 6.48 -3.87 23.10
C ASP A 725 6.33 -5.19 23.88
N MET A 726 5.68 -5.15 25.04
CA MET A 726 5.34 -6.35 25.83
C MET A 726 4.03 -6.24 26.65
N SER A 727 3.53 -7.39 27.11
CA SER A 727 2.40 -7.53 28.04
C SER A 727 2.72 -7.00 29.45
N ASP A 728 1.67 -6.78 30.26
CA ASP A 728 1.80 -6.24 31.62
C ASP A 728 2.64 -7.12 32.54
N ASP A 729 2.54 -8.44 32.37
CA ASP A 729 3.30 -9.47 33.08
C ASP A 729 4.66 -9.80 32.43
N GLY A 730 4.97 -9.19 31.29
CA GLY A 730 6.19 -9.42 30.51
C GLY A 730 6.36 -10.87 30.05
N LYS A 731 5.27 -11.58 29.77
CA LYS A 731 5.27 -12.96 29.24
C LYS A 731 5.04 -13.07 27.74
N VAL A 732 4.46 -12.04 27.12
CA VAL A 732 4.36 -11.91 25.67
C VAL A 732 5.15 -10.67 25.27
N ILE A 733 6.13 -10.84 24.38
CA ILE A 733 7.03 -9.78 23.93
C ILE A 733 7.05 -9.82 22.41
N ILE A 734 6.92 -8.66 21.75
CA ILE A 734 6.92 -8.56 20.29
C ILE A 734 8.08 -7.71 19.80
N GLY A 735 8.55 -8.03 18.59
CA GLY A 735 9.63 -7.32 17.95
C GLY A 735 9.93 -7.83 16.55
N ARG A 736 11.09 -7.45 16.03
CA ARG A 736 11.61 -7.86 14.73
C ARG A 736 12.94 -8.55 14.92
N ALA A 737 13.15 -9.67 14.23
CA ALA A 737 14.42 -10.37 14.14
C ALA A 737 15.02 -10.15 12.75
N GLY A 738 16.32 -9.89 12.67
CA GLY A 738 17.04 -9.80 11.39
C GLY A 738 18.00 -8.64 11.30
N SER A 739 18.39 -8.28 10.07
CA SER A 739 19.30 -7.17 9.79
C SER A 739 19.06 -6.59 8.41
N TYR A 740 18.97 -5.26 8.33
CA TYR A 740 18.83 -4.52 7.08
C TYR A 740 20.00 -4.81 6.13
N TRP A 741 21.22 -4.81 6.68
CA TRP A 741 22.46 -5.07 5.93
C TRP A 741 22.58 -6.50 5.40
N LEU A 742 21.82 -7.45 5.96
CA LEU A 742 21.81 -8.84 5.53
C LEU A 742 20.56 -9.20 4.72
N GLY A 743 19.72 -8.21 4.39
CA GLY A 743 18.59 -8.37 3.46
C GLY A 743 17.40 -9.18 3.98
N ASN A 744 17.29 -9.46 5.29
CA ASN A 744 16.13 -10.18 5.82
C ASN A 744 15.66 -9.65 7.19
N PHE A 745 14.34 -9.63 7.36
CA PHE A 745 13.64 -9.27 8.58
C PHE A 745 12.35 -10.08 8.75
N GLU A 746 12.17 -10.61 9.95
CA GLU A 746 11.01 -11.40 10.36
C GLU A 746 10.33 -10.72 11.55
N GLY A 747 9.00 -10.62 11.54
CA GLY A 747 8.24 -10.25 12.73
C GLY A 747 8.18 -11.42 13.70
N VAL A 748 8.47 -11.18 14.98
CA VAL A 748 8.58 -12.24 15.98
C VAL A 748 7.84 -11.92 17.27
N MET A 749 7.36 -12.98 17.92
CA MET A 749 6.75 -12.95 19.24
C MET A 749 7.45 -13.97 20.14
N TRP A 750 7.89 -13.55 21.32
CA TRP A 750 8.33 -14.45 22.38
C TRP A 750 7.20 -14.69 23.37
N VAL A 751 6.98 -15.95 23.72
CA VAL A 751 5.99 -16.36 24.72
C VAL A 751 6.68 -17.17 25.82
N GLU A 752 6.55 -16.73 27.07
CA GLU A 752 7.17 -17.39 28.24
C GLU A 752 6.76 -18.87 28.31
N GLY A 753 7.73 -19.76 28.37
CA GLY A 753 7.50 -21.21 28.43
C GLY A 753 7.18 -21.87 27.08
N VAL A 754 7.21 -21.13 25.97
CA VAL A 754 7.15 -21.66 24.59
C VAL A 754 8.38 -21.27 23.77
N GLY A 755 8.83 -20.01 23.86
CA GLY A 755 9.99 -19.49 23.14
C GLY A 755 9.63 -18.46 22.06
N TRP A 756 10.54 -18.25 21.11
CA TRP A 756 10.31 -17.36 19.96
C TRP A 756 9.47 -18.04 18.88
N ILE A 757 8.57 -17.27 18.28
CA ILE A 757 7.65 -17.69 17.23
C ILE A 757 7.68 -16.61 16.15
N LYS A 758 7.91 -16.99 14.89
CA LYS A 758 7.75 -16.07 13.76
C LYS A 758 6.27 -15.79 13.52
N LEU A 759 5.88 -14.54 13.32
CA LEU A 759 4.48 -14.16 13.14
C LEU A 759 3.88 -14.73 11.85
N ALA A 760 4.67 -14.81 10.77
CA ALA A 760 4.25 -15.50 9.54
C ALA A 760 3.90 -16.98 9.80
N ASP A 761 4.77 -17.72 10.52
CA ASP A 761 4.51 -19.12 10.90
C ASP A 761 3.34 -19.26 11.86
N PHE A 762 3.18 -18.32 12.80
CA PHE A 762 2.06 -18.28 13.73
C PHE A 762 0.74 -18.11 12.96
N PHE A 763 0.61 -17.05 12.16
CA PHE A 763 -0.61 -16.77 11.40
C PHE A 763 -0.94 -17.87 10.40
N ARG A 764 0.05 -18.38 9.65
CA ARG A 764 -0.15 -19.52 8.73
C ARG A 764 -0.68 -20.74 9.48
N LYS A 765 -0.05 -21.15 10.59
CA LYS A 765 -0.51 -22.31 11.38
C LYS A 765 -1.84 -22.06 12.10
N GLN A 766 -2.21 -20.82 12.40
CA GLN A 766 -3.54 -20.47 12.92
C GLN A 766 -4.62 -20.45 11.82
N GLY A 767 -4.23 -20.53 10.54
CA GLY A 767 -5.14 -20.51 9.39
C GLY A 767 -5.58 -19.11 8.95
N VAL A 768 -4.81 -18.07 9.29
CA VAL A 768 -5.11 -16.67 8.98
C VAL A 768 -4.71 -16.39 7.53
N ALA A 769 -5.61 -16.70 6.59
CA ALA A 769 -5.45 -16.48 5.15
C ALA A 769 -5.10 -15.02 4.82
N GLU A 770 -5.66 -14.08 5.60
CA GLU A 770 -5.41 -12.63 5.56
C GLU A 770 -3.93 -12.25 5.73
N ALA A 771 -3.12 -13.16 6.25
CA ALA A 771 -1.70 -12.97 6.54
C ALA A 771 -0.80 -13.95 5.78
N TYR A 772 -1.31 -14.79 4.87
CA TYR A 772 -0.48 -15.79 4.16
C TYR A 772 0.58 -15.18 3.24
N ARG A 773 0.31 -14.01 2.66
CA ARG A 773 1.22 -13.33 1.73
C ARG A 773 2.32 -12.55 2.43
N PHE A 774 1.99 -11.81 3.49
CA PHE A 774 2.93 -10.86 4.13
C PHE A 774 3.05 -10.97 5.66
N GLY A 775 2.29 -11.85 6.31
CA GLY A 775 2.37 -12.09 7.76
C GLY A 775 2.17 -10.81 8.57
N MET A 776 3.20 -10.45 9.35
CA MET A 776 3.40 -9.11 9.89
C MET A 776 4.89 -8.95 10.18
N GLN A 777 5.65 -8.31 9.29
CA GLN A 777 7.11 -8.15 9.46
C GLN A 777 7.48 -7.13 10.55
N ASN A 778 6.59 -6.20 10.88
CA ASN A 778 6.83 -5.13 11.84
C ASN A 778 5.72 -5.02 12.90
N PRO A 779 5.67 -5.92 13.90
CA PRO A 779 4.73 -5.83 15.02
C PRO A 779 5.08 -4.64 15.92
N GLY A 780 4.22 -3.62 15.98
CA GLY A 780 4.53 -2.32 16.59
C GLY A 780 4.17 -2.21 18.08
N SER A 781 3.00 -2.69 18.48
CA SER A 781 2.52 -2.56 19.87
C SER A 781 1.53 -3.66 20.26
N ILE A 782 1.50 -4.02 21.55
CA ILE A 782 0.65 -5.08 22.12
C ILE A 782 -0.06 -4.59 23.38
N ASN A 783 -1.30 -5.05 23.60
CA ASN A 783 -2.08 -4.70 24.79
C ASN A 783 -1.48 -5.30 26.07
N GLY A 784 -1.97 -4.88 27.23
CA GLY A 784 -1.49 -5.35 28.53
C GLY A 784 -1.73 -6.84 28.78
N ALA A 785 -2.77 -7.43 28.17
CA ALA A 785 -3.07 -8.85 28.29
C ALA A 785 -2.18 -9.75 27.39
N GLY A 786 -1.44 -9.18 26.44
CA GLY A 786 -0.69 -9.93 25.44
C GLY A 786 -1.57 -10.61 24.38
N THR A 787 -2.82 -10.17 24.19
CA THR A 787 -3.83 -10.82 23.34
C THR A 787 -4.25 -10.01 22.12
N GLU A 788 -3.85 -8.75 22.02
CA GLU A 788 -4.23 -7.86 20.91
C GLU A 788 -3.01 -7.05 20.50
N MET A 789 -2.77 -6.88 19.21
CA MET A 789 -1.60 -6.16 18.70
C MET A 789 -1.91 -5.34 17.44
N VAL A 790 -1.07 -4.34 17.18
CA VAL A 790 -1.04 -3.60 15.93
C VAL A 790 0.37 -3.65 15.32
N GLY A 791 0.45 -3.68 13.99
CA GLY A 791 1.72 -3.67 13.28
C GLY A 791 1.54 -3.62 11.76
N GLY A 792 2.67 -3.53 11.06
CA GLY A 792 2.72 -3.30 9.62
C GLY A 792 3.69 -4.22 8.89
N LEU A 793 3.89 -3.90 7.61
CA LEU A 793 4.93 -4.48 6.75
C LEU A 793 6.12 -3.52 6.68
N LEU A 794 7.26 -4.01 6.19
CA LEU A 794 8.44 -3.16 6.03
C LEU A 794 8.40 -2.40 4.72
N GLY A 795 8.67 -1.09 4.78
CA GLY A 795 8.67 -0.20 3.62
C GLY A 795 7.29 0.20 3.09
N ALA A 796 6.19 -0.40 3.59
CA ALA A 796 4.83 -0.06 3.19
C ALA A 796 4.11 0.80 4.25
N MET A 797 3.28 1.75 3.79
CA MET A 797 2.33 2.45 4.65
C MET A 797 1.06 1.61 4.80
N GLY A 798 0.89 0.98 5.96
CA GLY A 798 -0.26 0.15 6.27
C GLY A 798 -0.15 -0.44 7.67
N THR A 799 -1.27 -0.45 8.41
CA THR A 799 -1.36 -1.09 9.72
C THR A 799 -2.52 -2.07 9.77
N TRP A 800 -2.24 -3.23 10.35
CA TRP A 800 -3.20 -4.27 10.69
C TRP A 800 -3.37 -4.36 12.21
N TYR A 801 -4.59 -4.64 12.63
CA TYR A 801 -4.94 -5.01 13.99
C TYR A 801 -5.18 -6.52 14.06
N VAL A 802 -4.69 -7.15 15.11
CA VAL A 802 -4.79 -8.59 15.33
C VAL A 802 -5.40 -8.87 16.70
N ASP A 803 -6.50 -9.61 16.72
CA ASP A 803 -7.09 -10.18 17.93
C ASP A 803 -6.65 -11.65 18.05
N MET A 804 -5.92 -11.96 19.11
CA MET A 804 -5.41 -13.30 19.44
C MET A 804 -6.05 -13.86 20.71
N LYS A 805 -7.12 -13.25 21.26
CA LYS A 805 -7.78 -13.73 22.50
C LYS A 805 -8.14 -15.21 22.45
N GLN A 806 -8.44 -15.72 21.26
CA GLN A 806 -8.64 -17.13 20.96
C GLN A 806 -7.61 -17.60 19.92
N VAL A 807 -7.01 -18.76 20.17
CA VAL A 807 -6.08 -19.43 19.25
C VAL A 807 -6.40 -20.93 19.18
N TYR A 808 -5.85 -21.60 18.19
CA TYR A 808 -5.94 -23.05 18.03
C TYR A 808 -4.61 -23.74 18.32
N VAL A 809 -4.72 -24.98 18.80
CA VAL A 809 -3.62 -25.95 18.93
C VAL A 809 -4.06 -27.29 18.35
N CYS A 810 -3.12 -28.01 17.74
CA CYS A 810 -3.35 -29.34 17.21
C CYS A 810 -3.01 -30.35 18.30
N GLN A 811 -4.04 -30.94 18.91
CA GLN A 811 -3.92 -31.92 19.98
C GLN A 811 -4.50 -33.25 19.52
N ASN A 812 -3.70 -34.31 19.51
CA ASN A 812 -4.09 -35.66 19.10
C ASN A 812 -4.75 -35.73 17.70
N GLY A 813 -4.32 -34.88 16.76
CA GLY A 813 -4.89 -34.81 15.42
C GLY A 813 -6.22 -34.05 15.32
N SER A 814 -6.66 -33.37 16.39
CA SER A 814 -7.83 -32.48 16.39
C SER A 814 -7.46 -31.03 16.67
N SER A 815 -8.05 -30.11 15.92
CA SER A 815 -7.96 -28.66 16.14
C SER A 815 -8.76 -28.25 17.38
N VAL A 816 -8.06 -27.83 18.43
CA VAL A 816 -8.67 -27.45 19.73
C VAL A 816 -8.46 -25.96 19.97
N GLN A 817 -9.56 -25.23 20.16
CA GLN A 817 -9.54 -23.81 20.52
C GLN A 817 -9.11 -23.61 21.99
N THR A 818 -8.36 -22.56 22.28
CA THR A 818 -7.95 -22.17 23.63
C THR A 818 -7.65 -20.68 23.74
N GLY A 819 -7.64 -20.14 24.97
CA GLY A 819 -7.32 -18.73 25.21
C GLY A 819 -5.82 -18.44 25.18
N PHE A 820 -5.42 -17.32 24.60
CA PHE A 820 -4.03 -16.83 24.60
C PHE A 820 -3.78 -15.86 25.78
N PRO A 821 -2.56 -15.75 26.31
CA PRO A 821 -1.43 -16.68 26.13
C PRO A 821 -1.50 -17.92 27.02
N LEU A 822 -2.21 -17.87 28.16
CA LEU A 822 -2.09 -18.89 29.22
C LEU A 822 -2.61 -20.29 28.82
N GLY A 823 -3.76 -20.36 28.14
CA GLY A 823 -4.31 -21.63 27.65
C GLY A 823 -3.44 -22.24 26.57
N PHE A 824 -2.95 -21.41 25.64
CA PHE A 824 -1.97 -21.78 24.62
C PHE A 824 -0.70 -22.37 25.23
N ILE A 825 -0.03 -21.66 26.16
CA ILE A 825 1.18 -22.14 26.85
C ILE A 825 0.94 -23.51 27.49
N SER A 826 -0.14 -23.65 28.26
CA SER A 826 -0.52 -24.90 28.94
C SER A 826 -0.69 -26.07 27.96
N LYS A 827 -1.33 -25.83 26.82
CA LYS A 827 -1.52 -26.84 25.77
C LYS A 827 -0.21 -27.24 25.08
N ILE A 828 0.64 -26.27 24.71
CA ILE A 828 1.94 -26.55 24.08
C ILE A 828 2.84 -27.34 25.03
N GLN A 829 2.90 -26.95 26.32
CA GLN A 829 3.66 -27.68 27.34
C GLN A 829 3.11 -29.09 27.62
N SER A 830 1.82 -29.32 27.33
CA SER A 830 1.18 -30.65 27.36
C SER A 830 1.40 -31.46 26.06
N GLY A 831 2.24 -31.00 25.14
CA GLY A 831 2.59 -31.70 23.90
C GLY A 831 1.70 -31.43 22.69
N ALA A 832 0.78 -30.45 22.75
CA ALA A 832 0.05 -30.02 21.55
C ALA A 832 0.97 -29.21 20.62
N LYS A 833 0.69 -29.23 19.30
CA LYS A 833 1.38 -28.37 18.34
C LYS A 833 0.67 -27.02 18.20
N MET A 834 1.41 -25.97 17.87
CA MET A 834 0.86 -24.63 17.62
C MET A 834 0.02 -24.61 16.35
N GLY A 835 -1.19 -24.06 16.43
CA GLY A 835 -2.08 -23.87 15.28
C GLY A 835 -3.09 -24.98 15.06
N ARG A 836 -3.87 -24.82 14.00
CA ARG A 836 -4.86 -25.79 13.49
C ARG A 836 -4.15 -27.02 12.92
N CYS A 837 -4.73 -28.21 13.08
CA CYS A 837 -4.20 -29.47 12.52
C CYS A 837 -4.16 -29.47 10.99
N GLU A 838 -5.12 -28.78 10.37
CA GLU A 838 -5.25 -28.61 8.92
C GLU A 838 -4.06 -27.82 8.33
N HIS A 839 -3.37 -27.03 9.16
CA HIS A 839 -2.30 -26.10 8.78
C HIS A 839 -0.93 -26.47 9.39
N GLN A 840 -0.68 -27.76 9.64
CA GLN A 840 0.60 -28.27 10.18
C GLN A 840 1.62 -28.70 9.12
N GLY A 841 1.23 -28.67 7.83
CA GLY A 841 2.05 -29.09 6.68
C GLY A 841 3.09 -28.06 6.27
#